data_AF-A0A536UUH4-F1
#
_entry.id   AF-A0A536UUH4-F1
#
_cell.length_a   1.000
_cell.length_b   1.000
_cell.length_c   1.000
_cell.angle_alpha   90.00
_cell.angle_beta   90.00
_cell.angle_gamma   90.00
#
_symmetry.space_group_name_H-M   'P 1'
#
loop_
_entity.id
_entity.type
_entity.pdbx_description
1 polymer ?
#
loop_
_entity_poly.entity_id
_entity_poly.type
_entity_poly.pdbx_seq_one_letter_code
_entity_poly.pdbx_strand_id
1 'polypeptide(L)'
;MTNIIIHGRLDVTPSISDLAKSFPGQVTPKYSAQILSARAAALVHRLDVADDDIVELELEGGVRLWQRADTLEADFPGVAIRGVAAGGYELPPALPLGRASRGVGPWVIKGLKIFGVDVAGDITDIVSSKVEGKLKPGPGLYRCGPASATELQPLGKLDAAKPILVLIHGTQSSTDGSFGGLWEGGTGARYAELDKAYDGQVLAFQHRTLTQSPIENALELAGALPDSARLHLVSHSRGGLVGELLCRAMLQSHSPFDESDLELFRAPDRKRDLDALTALRKLLADKKFIIERYVRVACPARGTTLADGRLDRYLSIIVNALEQIPGFRLNPVYDATSALLLAVIKKRTVPEELPGLEAQMPTSPLVRVLNRPGQATSADLHVVGGDLSGDTAWSSLKALVTDLYYREDNDLVVNTPSMFGGAERTGVIRYWIDAGGSVDHFHYFRNPDTASRIVAALVQPDADVFHQLEKKPSEVTPDDYRKRTAAPQPMDIVLPGIMGSTLKAGGNAVWMNYLVLAGGGLADLDMAAANIEPYGLVAASYQRLLRFLSQTHEVIPFPYDWRKTITDSAEHLRAVLEQALSKAEAQNQPVRIVAHSMGGLVVRAMLADPDGQKLWRRMCANPGARFIMLGTPNGGSHAIAGTLIGRDALVKKLALLDFKHSYGDLLNTITRFFGVLELLPHKGTLDTYEPDSWQALQQQDLAGQRGIGKSQVATSQSAGFAWPLPDADQLAEARRIRDLLRTSPIDPDRMIYVAGCADATAIDINIDPDAPAGQRVIVVASADGDGRVPWATGIPPELNARTYYVDAAHGDLADVPETFPALLD
;
A
#
# COMPACT_ATOMS: atom_id res chain seq x y z
N MET A 1 -14.79 29.73 15.87
CA MET A 1 -13.96 29.74 17.10
C MET A 1 -14.08 28.37 17.70
N THR A 2 -12.95 27.73 17.94
CA THR A 2 -12.87 26.37 18.50
C THR A 2 -12.56 26.51 19.98
N ASN A 3 -13.22 25.71 20.82
CA ASN A 3 -12.98 25.70 22.25
C ASN A 3 -12.26 24.42 22.62
N ILE A 4 -11.03 24.53 23.11
CA ILE A 4 -10.20 23.38 23.48
C ILE A 4 -10.08 23.32 25.01
N ILE A 5 -10.42 22.18 25.58
CA ILE A 5 -10.28 21.89 27.00
C ILE A 5 -9.04 21.02 27.18
N ILE A 6 -8.12 21.48 28.03
CA ILE A 6 -6.88 20.74 28.36
C ILE A 6 -6.79 20.46 29.84
N HIS A 7 -6.08 19.38 30.18
CA HIS A 7 -5.71 19.01 31.55
C HIS A 7 -4.20 19.13 31.70
N GLY A 8 -3.75 20.10 32.48
CA GLY A 8 -2.32 20.38 32.54
C GLY A 8 -1.97 21.68 33.23
N ARG A 9 -0.77 22.18 32.93
CA ARG A 9 -0.28 23.46 33.43
C ARG A 9 -0.07 24.41 32.26
N LEU A 10 -0.79 25.53 32.26
CA LEU A 10 -0.58 26.61 31.30
C LEU A 10 0.69 27.40 31.65
N ASP A 11 1.47 27.76 30.65
CA ASP A 11 2.61 28.65 30.82
C ASP A 11 2.14 30.10 31.01
N VAL A 12 2.81 30.84 31.89
CA VAL A 12 2.52 32.26 32.15
C VAL A 12 2.78 33.11 30.92
N THR A 13 3.78 32.73 30.12
CA THR A 13 4.10 33.37 28.85
C THR A 13 4.13 32.27 27.79
N PRO A 14 3.25 32.32 26.78
CA PRO A 14 3.21 31.31 25.73
C PRO A 14 4.57 31.16 25.04
N SER A 15 5.09 29.94 25.04
CA SER A 15 6.30 29.59 24.31
C SER A 15 6.03 29.60 22.81
N ILE A 16 7.05 29.98 22.04
CA ILE A 16 6.96 30.09 20.59
C ILE A 16 7.35 28.74 19.98
N SER A 17 6.54 28.25 19.03
CA SER A 17 6.89 27.09 18.21
C SER A 17 8.19 27.34 17.42
N ASP A 18 9.04 26.33 17.26
CA ASP A 18 10.21 26.46 16.40
C ASP A 18 9.83 26.75 14.94
N LEU A 19 8.66 26.25 14.49
CA LEU A 19 8.14 26.55 13.15
C LEU A 19 7.92 28.04 12.93
N ALA A 20 7.68 28.82 13.99
CA ALA A 20 7.44 30.25 13.91
C ALA A 20 8.64 31.04 13.35
N LYS A 21 9.85 30.48 13.43
CA LYS A 21 11.07 31.08 12.86
C LYS A 21 10.98 31.25 11.34
N SER A 22 10.18 30.41 10.67
CA SER A 22 9.97 30.47 9.21
C SER A 22 9.07 31.63 8.76
N PHE A 23 8.30 32.22 9.69
CA PHE A 23 7.40 33.36 9.47
C PHE A 23 7.64 34.47 10.52
N PRO A 24 8.84 35.10 10.53
CA PRO A 24 9.19 36.08 11.57
C PRO A 24 8.24 37.28 11.55
N GLY A 25 7.69 37.62 12.71
CA GLY A 25 6.75 38.72 12.89
C GLY A 25 5.31 38.45 12.39
N GLN A 26 5.03 37.25 11.87
CA GLN A 26 3.70 36.85 11.37
C GLN A 26 3.05 35.74 12.23
N VAL A 27 3.76 35.29 13.28
CA VAL A 27 3.26 34.31 14.24
C VAL A 27 2.91 35.01 15.55
N THR A 28 1.70 34.76 16.03
CA THR A 28 1.19 35.26 17.31
C THR A 28 0.99 34.08 18.26
N PRO A 29 1.89 33.88 19.25
CA PRO A 29 1.72 32.88 20.29
C PRO A 29 0.45 33.17 21.10
N LYS A 30 -0.38 32.15 21.35
CA LYS A 30 -1.63 32.29 22.12
C LYS A 30 -1.58 31.52 23.43
N TYR A 31 -1.23 30.24 23.37
CA TYR A 31 -1.17 29.37 24.54
C TYR A 31 0.00 28.40 24.43
N SER A 32 0.61 28.04 25.56
CA SER A 32 1.41 26.83 25.67
C SER A 32 1.17 26.15 27.01
N ALA A 33 1.22 24.83 27.03
CA ALA A 33 0.90 24.05 28.21
C ALA A 33 1.66 22.72 28.23
N GLN A 34 1.95 22.25 29.45
CA GLN A 34 2.34 20.88 29.71
C GLN A 34 1.08 20.04 29.98
N ILE A 35 0.89 18.95 29.24
CA ILE A 35 -0.28 18.05 29.35
C ILE A 35 0.01 16.92 30.35
N LEU A 36 -0.96 16.57 31.20
CA LEU A 36 -0.81 15.58 32.27
C LEU A 36 -1.79 14.40 32.09
N SER A 37 -1.34 13.17 32.39
CA SER A 37 -2.04 11.92 32.02
C SER A 37 -3.08 11.38 33.02
N ALA A 38 -3.27 11.99 34.20
CA ALA A 38 -4.20 11.46 35.20
C ALA A 38 -4.92 12.51 36.05
N ARG A 39 -6.19 12.20 36.37
CA ARG A 39 -7.22 12.94 37.13
C ARG A 39 -6.87 13.30 38.59
N ALA A 40 -5.61 13.21 39.01
CA ALA A 40 -5.18 13.66 40.32
C ALA A 40 -4.89 15.17 40.27
N ALA A 41 -5.94 15.98 40.47
CA ALA A 41 -5.87 17.44 40.63
C ALA A 41 -5.28 18.24 39.44
N ALA A 42 -5.55 17.84 38.20
CA ALA A 42 -5.17 18.63 37.03
C ALA A 42 -5.99 19.93 36.94
N LEU A 43 -5.32 21.07 36.75
CA LEU A 43 -5.99 22.33 36.42
C LEU A 43 -6.65 22.16 35.04
N VAL A 44 -7.97 22.28 35.01
CA VAL A 44 -8.73 22.27 33.76
C VAL A 44 -8.70 23.68 33.18
N HIS A 45 -8.23 23.80 31.95
CA HIS A 45 -8.18 25.08 31.25
C HIS A 45 -9.05 25.03 30.00
N ARG A 46 -9.89 26.05 29.84
CA ARG A 46 -10.67 26.31 28.63
C ARG A 46 -9.93 27.32 27.78
N LEU A 47 -9.54 26.93 26.57
CA LEU A 47 -8.80 27.75 25.62
C LEU A 47 -9.72 28.16 24.48
N ASP A 48 -9.96 29.46 24.32
CA ASP A 48 -10.69 30.02 23.18
C ASP A 48 -9.70 30.36 22.07
N VAL A 49 -9.84 29.66 20.94
CA VAL A 49 -8.92 29.75 19.79
C VAL A 49 -9.68 29.96 18.49
N ALA A 50 -9.03 30.59 17.51
CA ALA A 50 -9.57 30.70 16.17
C ALA A 50 -9.52 29.34 15.47
N ASP A 51 -10.45 29.09 14.56
CA ASP A 51 -10.58 27.80 13.86
C ASP A 51 -9.34 27.47 13.01
N ASP A 52 -8.68 28.52 12.53
CA ASP A 52 -7.47 28.50 11.71
C ASP A 52 -6.18 28.77 12.51
N ASP A 53 -6.24 28.72 13.84
CA ASP A 53 -5.05 28.63 14.68
C ASP A 53 -4.38 27.27 14.52
N ILE A 54 -3.06 27.27 14.65
CA ILE A 54 -2.25 26.06 14.54
C ILE A 54 -2.02 25.50 15.93
N VAL A 55 -2.23 24.19 16.07
CA VAL A 55 -2.00 23.41 17.28
C VAL A 55 -0.79 22.52 17.04
N GLU A 56 0.26 22.72 17.84
CA GLU A 56 1.43 21.84 17.97
C GLU A 56 1.20 20.91 19.16
N LEU A 57 1.19 19.61 18.90
CA LEU A 57 1.12 18.56 19.92
C LEU A 57 2.48 17.88 20.02
N GLU A 58 3.12 17.96 21.18
CA GLU A 58 4.35 17.23 21.49
C GLU A 58 4.00 15.90 22.16
N LEU A 59 4.41 14.81 21.54
CA LEU A 59 4.15 13.44 21.99
C LEU A 59 5.33 12.89 22.79
N GLU A 60 5.07 11.81 23.52
CA GLU A 60 6.11 10.99 24.12
C GLU A 60 7.14 10.56 23.08
N GLY A 61 8.43 10.66 23.43
CA GLY A 61 9.53 10.47 22.46
C GLY A 61 9.92 11.75 21.69
N GLY A 62 9.30 12.90 21.98
CA GLY A 62 9.68 14.20 21.42
C GLY A 62 9.19 14.46 20.00
N VAL A 63 8.34 13.57 19.46
CA VAL A 63 7.73 13.71 18.15
C VAL A 63 6.62 14.74 18.20
N ARG A 64 6.52 15.61 17.19
CA ARG A 64 5.54 16.70 17.13
C ARG A 64 4.57 16.55 15.98
N LEU A 65 3.29 16.85 16.21
CA LEU A 65 2.27 16.93 15.17
C LEU A 65 1.71 18.35 15.10
N TRP A 66 1.47 18.84 13.88
CA TRP A 66 0.90 20.16 13.66
C TRP A 66 -0.37 20.05 12.82
N GLN A 67 -1.42 20.75 13.24
CA GLN A 67 -2.69 20.80 12.52
C GLN A 67 -3.51 22.04 12.89
N ARG A 68 -4.66 22.24 12.25
CA ARG A 68 -5.59 23.31 12.60
C ARG A 68 -6.40 22.96 13.85
N ALA A 69 -6.79 23.98 14.59
CA ALA A 69 -7.68 23.82 15.74
C ALA A 69 -9.01 23.17 15.34
N ASP A 70 -9.60 23.58 14.22
CA ASP A 70 -10.91 23.07 13.75
C ASP A 70 -10.90 21.63 13.22
N THR A 71 -9.73 21.04 12.97
CA THR A 71 -9.58 19.63 12.57
C THR A 71 -9.30 18.70 13.75
N LEU A 72 -8.89 19.25 14.89
CA LEU A 72 -8.41 18.52 16.07
C LEU A 72 -9.43 17.50 16.58
N GLU A 73 -10.71 17.88 16.68
CA GLU A 73 -11.79 17.00 17.17
C GLU A 73 -12.11 15.86 16.21
N ALA A 74 -12.14 16.16 14.90
CA ALA A 74 -12.40 15.14 13.88
C ALA A 74 -11.27 14.11 13.81
N ASP A 75 -10.03 14.56 14.00
CA ASP A 75 -8.83 13.72 13.91
C ASP A 75 -8.54 12.94 15.19
N PHE A 76 -8.78 13.54 16.35
CA PHE A 76 -8.52 12.96 17.65
C PHE A 76 -9.75 13.10 18.53
N PRO A 77 -10.79 12.28 18.34
CA PRO A 77 -12.02 12.42 19.10
C PRO A 77 -11.75 12.34 20.61
N GLY A 78 -12.30 13.29 21.36
CA GLY A 78 -12.12 13.40 22.80
C GLY A 78 -12.78 12.26 23.58
N VAL A 79 -12.47 12.13 24.87
CA VAL A 79 -13.13 11.16 25.75
C VAL A 79 -14.46 11.74 26.21
N ALA A 80 -15.58 11.11 25.83
CA ALA A 80 -16.91 11.56 26.28
C ALA A 80 -17.02 11.51 27.82
N ILE A 81 -17.15 12.67 28.47
CA ILE A 81 -17.47 12.74 29.91
C ILE A 81 -18.98 12.84 30.08
N ARG A 82 -19.58 11.82 30.71
CA ARG A 82 -20.92 11.95 31.30
C ARG A 82 -20.82 12.87 32.51
N GLY A 83 -21.32 14.10 32.36
CA GLY A 83 -21.60 14.98 33.50
C GLY A 83 -20.61 16.11 33.74
N VAL A 84 -20.37 16.97 32.76
CA VAL A 84 -20.14 18.41 33.00
C VAL A 84 -20.79 19.19 31.86
N ALA A 85 -21.64 20.15 32.18
CA ALA A 85 -22.14 21.11 31.22
C ALA A 85 -21.00 22.06 30.82
N ALA A 86 -20.33 21.84 29.68
CA ALA A 86 -19.50 22.86 29.03
C ALA A 86 -19.21 22.48 27.56
N GLY A 87 -19.80 23.21 26.60
CA GLY A 87 -19.59 22.99 25.16
C GLY A 87 -18.19 23.38 24.69
N GLY A 88 -17.30 22.39 24.55
CA GLY A 88 -15.95 22.48 24.00
C GLY A 88 -15.33 21.10 23.79
N TYR A 89 -14.31 21.02 22.95
CA TYR A 89 -13.57 19.79 22.62
C TYR A 89 -12.52 19.50 23.69
N GLU A 90 -12.60 18.34 24.34
CA GLU A 90 -11.61 17.90 25.32
C GLU A 90 -10.47 17.14 24.66
N LEU A 91 -9.26 17.71 24.71
CA LEU A 91 -8.07 17.08 24.18
C LEU A 91 -7.73 15.82 24.99
N PRO A 92 -7.67 14.64 24.36
CA PRO A 92 -7.32 13.41 25.06
C PRO A 92 -5.87 13.47 25.55
N PRO A 93 -5.54 12.88 26.72
CA PRO A 93 -4.17 12.87 27.24
C PRO A 93 -3.20 12.01 26.42
N ALA A 94 -3.72 11.17 25.53
CA ALA A 94 -2.95 10.39 24.57
C ALA A 94 -3.71 10.29 23.25
N LEU A 95 -3.00 10.30 22.13
CA LEU A 95 -3.60 10.16 20.81
C LEU A 95 -3.97 8.70 20.54
N PRO A 96 -5.14 8.43 19.93
CA PRO A 96 -5.58 7.09 19.53
C PRO A 96 -4.89 6.65 18.23
N LEU A 97 -3.56 6.77 18.16
CA LEU A 97 -2.75 6.36 17.02
C LEU A 97 -2.15 4.98 17.28
N GLY A 98 -2.24 4.09 16.28
CA GLY A 98 -1.68 2.73 16.38
C GLY A 98 -2.42 1.78 17.31
N ARG A 99 -2.13 0.48 17.17
CA ARG A 99 -2.44 -0.52 18.21
C ARG A 99 -1.28 -0.53 19.20
N ALA A 100 -1.57 -0.73 20.50
CA ALA A 100 -0.55 -1.07 21.49
C ALA A 100 0.16 -2.37 21.06
N SER A 101 1.26 -2.25 20.33
CA SER A 101 2.19 -3.35 20.06
C SER A 101 3.08 -3.55 21.28
N ARG A 102 3.59 -4.77 21.50
CA ARG A 102 4.45 -5.08 22.66
C ARG A 102 5.68 -4.17 22.64
N GLY A 103 5.68 -3.12 23.47
CA GLY A 103 6.81 -2.23 23.71
C GLY A 103 6.53 -0.73 23.58
N VAL A 104 5.52 -0.32 22.80
CA VAL A 104 5.17 1.11 22.62
C VAL A 104 3.81 1.39 23.27
N GLY A 105 3.81 2.22 24.31
CA GLY A 105 2.59 2.67 25.00
C GLY A 105 1.74 3.59 24.11
N PRO A 106 0.55 4.01 24.57
CA PRO A 106 -0.26 5.00 23.85
C PRO A 106 0.53 6.29 23.63
N TRP A 107 0.32 7.00 22.52
CA TRP A 107 1.01 8.25 22.18
C TRP A 107 0.60 9.39 23.13
N VAL A 108 1.18 9.41 24.34
CA VAL A 108 0.87 10.39 25.38
C VAL A 108 1.28 11.78 24.93
N ILE A 109 0.36 12.74 25.02
CA ILE A 109 0.65 14.15 24.76
C ILE A 109 1.38 14.70 25.99
N LYS A 110 2.58 15.25 25.79
CA LYS A 110 3.39 15.89 26.83
C LYS A 110 3.28 17.41 26.79
N GLY A 111 3.09 17.98 25.61
CA GLY A 111 3.05 19.43 25.41
C GLY A 111 2.02 19.85 24.36
N LEU A 112 1.52 21.06 24.52
CA LEU A 112 0.64 21.74 23.58
C LEU A 112 1.12 23.17 23.39
N LYS A 113 1.20 23.64 22.14
CA LYS A 113 1.32 25.06 21.80
C LYS A 113 0.26 25.45 20.79
N ILE A 114 -0.34 26.61 20.97
CA ILE A 114 -1.34 27.17 20.05
C ILE A 114 -0.90 28.57 19.65
N PHE A 115 -0.91 28.82 18.34
CA PHE A 115 -0.48 30.09 17.78
C PHE A 115 -1.23 30.40 16.49
N GLY A 116 -1.51 31.68 16.29
CA GLY A 116 -2.01 32.19 15.02
C GLY A 116 -0.86 32.45 14.06
N VAL A 117 -1.08 32.17 12.77
CA VAL A 117 -0.17 32.55 11.69
C VAL A 117 -0.95 33.38 10.67
N ASP A 118 -0.41 34.54 10.30
CA ASP A 118 -0.94 35.35 9.20
C ASP A 118 -0.13 35.07 7.93
N VAL A 119 -0.79 34.48 6.92
CA VAL A 119 -0.16 34.13 5.65
C VAL A 119 -0.97 34.74 4.50
N ALA A 120 -0.45 35.83 3.94
CA ALA A 120 -1.03 36.51 2.79
C ALA A 120 -0.72 35.77 1.47
N GLY A 121 -1.67 35.81 0.52
CA GLY A 121 -1.56 35.17 -0.81
C GLY A 121 -2.05 33.73 -0.84
N ASP A 122 -2.09 33.15 -2.04
CA ASP A 122 -2.45 31.74 -2.25
C ASP A 122 -1.24 30.83 -1.99
N ILE A 123 -1.48 29.54 -1.71
CA ILE A 123 -0.43 28.59 -1.32
C ILE A 123 0.71 28.51 -2.35
N THR A 124 0.38 28.57 -3.64
CA THR A 124 1.37 28.54 -4.73
C THR A 124 2.33 29.71 -4.69
N ASP A 125 1.87 30.92 -4.34
CA ASP A 125 2.71 32.11 -4.26
C ASP A 125 3.66 32.04 -3.05
N ILE A 126 3.14 31.53 -1.93
CA ILE A 126 3.90 31.33 -0.71
C ILE A 126 5.02 30.30 -0.96
N VAL A 127 4.69 29.18 -1.60
CA VAL A 127 5.66 28.12 -1.93
C VAL A 127 6.68 28.63 -2.96
N SER A 128 6.23 29.24 -4.05
CA SER A 128 7.11 29.77 -5.10
C SER A 128 8.12 30.78 -4.54
N SER A 129 7.70 31.65 -3.60
CA SER A 129 8.58 32.69 -3.04
C SER A 129 9.45 32.22 -1.86
N LYS A 130 8.85 31.59 -0.84
CA LYS A 130 9.54 31.26 0.43
C LYS A 130 10.23 29.91 0.41
N VAL A 131 9.81 29.02 -0.46
CA VAL A 131 10.35 27.66 -0.56
C VAL A 131 11.23 27.54 -1.80
N GLU A 132 10.63 27.60 -2.98
CA GLU A 132 11.34 27.34 -4.23
C GLU A 132 12.20 28.53 -4.69
N GLY A 133 11.84 29.75 -4.27
CA GLY A 133 12.62 30.97 -4.51
C GLY A 133 13.98 30.97 -3.81
N LYS A 134 14.21 30.05 -2.86
CA LYS A 134 15.51 29.85 -2.20
C LYS A 134 16.47 28.96 -3.01
N LEU A 135 16.01 28.32 -4.08
CA LEU A 135 16.84 27.45 -4.93
C LEU A 135 17.94 28.28 -5.62
N LYS A 136 19.20 27.90 -5.39
CA LYS A 136 20.38 28.60 -5.93
C LYS A 136 21.37 27.63 -6.58
N PRO A 137 21.78 27.87 -7.84
CA PRO A 137 21.11 28.72 -8.83
C PRO A 137 19.63 28.33 -8.99
N GLY A 138 18.83 29.24 -9.56
CA GLY A 138 17.41 29.00 -9.82
C GLY A 138 17.18 27.83 -10.78
N PRO A 139 15.92 27.58 -11.20
CA PRO A 139 15.60 26.47 -12.08
C PRO A 139 16.39 26.51 -13.40
N GLY A 140 16.94 25.36 -13.81
CA GLY A 140 17.76 25.20 -15.01
C GLY A 140 18.62 23.94 -15.00
N LEU A 141 19.25 23.66 -16.14
CA LEU A 141 20.24 22.60 -16.29
C LEU A 141 21.65 23.21 -16.23
N TYR A 142 22.46 22.71 -15.31
CA TYR A 142 23.79 23.24 -15.00
C TYR A 142 24.85 22.15 -15.12
N ARG A 143 26.11 22.54 -15.35
CA ARG A 143 27.25 21.63 -15.20
C ARG A 143 27.71 21.63 -13.75
N CYS A 144 27.95 20.45 -13.20
CA CYS A 144 28.47 20.31 -11.85
C CYS A 144 29.96 20.71 -11.79
N GLY A 145 30.35 21.42 -10.72
CA GLY A 145 31.72 21.79 -10.45
C GLY A 145 32.49 20.71 -9.67
N PRO A 146 33.83 20.67 -9.80
CA PRO A 146 34.65 19.62 -9.19
C PRO A 146 34.81 19.77 -7.67
N ALA A 147 34.61 20.97 -7.11
CA ALA A 147 34.93 21.23 -5.71
C ALA A 147 33.75 20.96 -4.75
N SER A 148 32.51 21.20 -5.19
CA SER A 148 31.32 21.09 -4.34
C SER A 148 30.04 20.95 -5.17
N ALA A 149 29.03 20.27 -4.61
CA ALA A 149 27.69 20.18 -5.18
C ALA A 149 26.96 21.54 -5.28
N THR A 150 27.42 22.56 -4.54
CA THR A 150 26.91 23.93 -4.63
C THR A 150 27.49 24.72 -5.80
N GLU A 151 28.59 24.24 -6.39
CA GLU A 151 29.25 24.90 -7.52
C GLU A 151 28.58 24.47 -8.83
N LEU A 152 27.53 25.19 -9.23
CA LEU A 152 26.79 24.92 -10.46
C LEU A 152 27.13 25.96 -11.53
N GLN A 153 27.75 25.49 -12.62
CA GLN A 153 28.24 26.32 -13.72
C GLN A 153 27.22 26.34 -14.88
N PRO A 154 27.18 27.41 -15.71
CA PRO A 154 26.37 27.41 -16.92
C PRO A 154 26.66 26.19 -17.81
N LEU A 155 25.62 25.61 -18.42
CA LEU A 155 25.68 24.33 -19.12
C LEU A 155 26.82 24.21 -20.15
N GLY A 156 27.07 25.28 -20.91
CA GLY A 156 28.05 25.29 -21.99
C GLY A 156 27.68 24.37 -23.15
N LYS A 157 28.66 24.00 -23.98
CA LYS A 157 28.47 23.06 -25.09
C LYS A 157 28.54 21.62 -24.57
N LEU A 158 27.58 20.79 -24.99
CA LEU A 158 27.57 19.34 -24.72
C LEU A 158 28.03 18.58 -25.97
N ASP A 159 28.78 17.51 -25.75
CA ASP A 159 29.13 16.51 -26.75
C ASP A 159 28.13 15.35 -26.68
N ALA A 160 27.15 15.37 -27.60
CA ALA A 160 26.10 14.37 -27.66
C ALA A 160 26.60 12.98 -28.10
N ALA A 161 27.83 12.84 -28.63
CA ALA A 161 28.42 11.55 -28.96
C ALA A 161 28.87 10.76 -27.71
N LYS A 162 29.09 11.47 -26.60
CA LYS A 162 29.50 10.93 -25.31
C LYS A 162 28.31 10.81 -24.37
N PRO A 163 28.35 9.88 -23.39
CA PRO A 163 27.31 9.81 -22.37
C PRO A 163 27.26 11.10 -21.56
N ILE A 164 26.05 11.53 -21.22
CA ILE A 164 25.75 12.70 -20.38
C ILE A 164 25.09 12.17 -19.11
N LEU A 165 25.68 12.45 -17.94
CA LEU A 165 25.07 12.13 -16.66
C LEU A 165 24.17 13.28 -16.20
N VAL A 166 22.92 13.01 -15.83
CA VAL A 166 22.02 14.01 -15.26
C VAL A 166 21.60 13.59 -13.85
N LEU A 167 21.83 14.48 -12.88
CA LEU A 167 21.39 14.39 -11.49
C LEU A 167 20.05 15.12 -11.32
N ILE A 168 19.02 14.40 -10.86
CA ILE A 168 17.65 14.91 -10.73
C ILE A 168 17.19 14.83 -9.27
N HIS A 169 17.21 15.96 -8.57
CA HIS A 169 16.93 16.03 -7.13
C HIS A 169 15.44 15.80 -6.78
N GLY A 170 15.18 15.52 -5.50
CA GLY A 170 13.85 15.24 -4.97
C GLY A 170 13.03 16.46 -4.53
N THR A 171 11.88 16.19 -3.91
CA THR A 171 10.93 17.18 -3.39
C THR A 171 11.60 18.18 -2.45
N GLN A 172 11.37 19.47 -2.69
CA GLN A 172 11.88 20.57 -1.86
C GLN A 172 13.41 20.54 -1.66
N SER A 173 14.15 19.94 -2.59
CA SER A 173 15.59 19.74 -2.47
C SER A 173 16.36 20.62 -3.46
N SER A 174 17.67 20.38 -3.52
CA SER A 174 18.62 20.94 -4.48
C SER A 174 19.64 19.86 -4.83
N THR A 175 20.52 20.15 -5.80
CA THR A 175 21.65 19.27 -6.12
C THR A 175 22.49 18.96 -4.89
N ASP A 176 22.85 19.98 -4.12
CA ASP A 176 23.59 19.82 -2.86
C ASP A 176 22.78 19.03 -1.81
N GLY A 177 21.50 19.37 -1.65
CA GLY A 177 20.64 18.71 -0.67
C GLY A 177 20.46 17.20 -0.91
N SER A 178 20.33 16.78 -2.18
CA SER A 178 20.14 15.38 -2.54
C SER A 178 21.46 14.62 -2.72
N PHE A 179 22.44 15.23 -3.41
CA PHE A 179 23.63 14.52 -3.91
C PHE A 179 24.94 14.96 -3.27
N GLY A 180 24.93 15.93 -2.34
CA GLY A 180 26.14 16.52 -1.76
C GLY A 180 27.11 15.51 -1.15
N GLY A 181 26.60 14.38 -0.64
CA GLY A 181 27.41 13.27 -0.13
C GLY A 181 28.41 12.70 -1.14
N LEU A 182 28.15 12.82 -2.45
CA LEU A 182 29.08 12.37 -3.49
C LEU A 182 30.39 13.18 -3.52
N TRP A 183 30.39 14.42 -3.02
CA TRP A 183 31.58 15.27 -2.94
C TRP A 183 32.34 15.12 -1.61
N GLU A 184 31.79 14.39 -0.64
CA GLU A 184 32.46 14.14 0.65
C GLU A 184 33.64 13.16 0.48
N GLY A 185 34.69 13.30 1.29
CA GLY A 185 35.86 12.39 1.28
C GLY A 185 37.09 12.88 0.49
N GLY A 186 37.11 14.14 0.04
CA GLY A 186 38.30 14.77 -0.56
C GLY A 186 38.76 14.06 -1.84
N THR A 187 40.01 13.59 -1.89
CA THR A 187 40.56 12.88 -3.08
C THR A 187 39.91 11.52 -3.33
N GLY A 188 39.16 10.98 -2.35
CA GLY A 188 38.39 9.73 -2.48
C GLY A 188 36.89 9.96 -2.73
N ALA A 189 36.49 11.19 -3.06
CA ALA A 189 35.10 11.52 -3.30
C ALA A 189 34.53 10.76 -4.52
N ARG A 190 33.32 10.22 -4.35
CA ARG A 190 32.62 9.44 -5.38
C ARG A 190 32.30 10.26 -6.63
N TYR A 191 32.09 11.56 -6.47
CA TYR A 191 31.89 12.48 -7.60
C TYR A 191 33.10 12.54 -8.54
N ALA A 192 34.33 12.47 -8.02
CA ALA A 192 35.53 12.52 -8.86
C ALA A 192 35.61 11.31 -9.83
N GLU A 193 35.07 10.16 -9.41
CA GLU A 193 34.94 8.98 -10.29
C GLU A 193 33.94 9.23 -11.42
N LEU A 194 32.80 9.87 -11.11
CA LEU A 194 31.79 10.26 -12.09
C LEU A 194 32.34 11.32 -13.06
N ASP A 195 32.89 12.41 -12.55
CA ASP A 195 33.43 13.50 -13.38
C ASP A 195 34.44 12.98 -14.41
N LYS A 196 35.33 12.08 -13.98
CA LYS A 196 36.27 11.39 -14.85
C LYS A 196 35.60 10.46 -15.86
N ALA A 197 34.63 9.64 -15.43
CA ALA A 197 33.97 8.67 -16.31
C ALA A 197 33.11 9.32 -17.41
N TYR A 198 32.64 10.55 -17.19
CA TYR A 198 31.76 11.29 -18.10
C TYR A 198 32.45 12.47 -18.80
N ASP A 199 33.78 12.57 -18.75
CA ASP A 199 34.56 13.67 -19.36
C ASP A 199 34.02 15.07 -18.95
N GLY A 200 33.66 15.22 -17.67
CA GLY A 200 33.08 16.44 -17.12
C GLY A 200 31.63 16.71 -17.51
N GLN A 201 30.94 15.82 -18.22
CA GLN A 201 29.53 15.96 -18.61
C GLN A 201 28.57 15.46 -17.52
N VAL A 202 28.82 15.86 -16.27
CA VAL A 202 27.92 15.62 -15.14
C VAL A 202 27.06 16.86 -14.91
N LEU A 203 25.77 16.71 -15.14
CA LEU A 203 24.79 17.80 -15.13
C LEU A 203 23.88 17.72 -13.92
N ALA A 204 23.48 18.87 -13.41
CA ALA A 204 22.55 19.04 -12.31
C ALA A 204 21.29 19.74 -12.81
N PHE A 205 20.14 19.12 -12.62
CA PHE A 205 18.85 19.70 -12.98
C PHE A 205 18.16 20.31 -11.75
N GLN A 206 18.26 21.62 -11.63
CA GLN A 206 17.57 22.40 -10.60
C GLN A 206 16.16 22.72 -11.08
N HIS A 207 15.13 22.35 -10.32
CA HIS A 207 13.74 22.54 -10.75
C HIS A 207 12.78 22.77 -9.59
N ARG A 208 11.61 23.35 -9.90
CA ARG A 208 10.52 23.50 -8.92
C ARG A 208 9.83 22.16 -8.76
N THR A 209 9.66 21.74 -7.51
CA THR A 209 9.21 20.38 -7.14
C THR A 209 7.90 20.37 -6.35
N LEU A 210 7.27 21.53 -6.14
CA LEU A 210 6.01 21.68 -5.44
C LEU A 210 4.98 22.36 -6.33
N THR A 211 5.31 23.51 -6.93
CA THR A 211 4.36 24.26 -7.79
C THR A 211 4.34 23.81 -9.25
N GLN A 212 5.24 22.88 -9.63
CA GLN A 212 5.31 22.29 -10.96
C GLN A 212 5.16 20.76 -10.88
N SER A 213 4.41 20.19 -11.82
CA SER A 213 4.27 18.73 -11.94
C SER A 213 5.53 18.09 -12.54
N PRO A 214 5.75 16.77 -12.34
CA PRO A 214 6.91 16.11 -12.94
C PRO A 214 6.89 16.13 -14.47
N ILE A 215 5.70 16.27 -15.07
CA ILE A 215 5.51 16.39 -16.51
C ILE A 215 6.12 17.70 -17.01
N GLU A 216 5.87 18.81 -16.32
CA GLU A 216 6.48 20.11 -16.63
C GLU A 216 8.00 20.06 -16.48
N ASN A 217 8.50 19.46 -15.40
CA ASN A 217 9.95 19.36 -15.20
C ASN A 217 10.64 18.44 -16.23
N ALA A 218 9.98 17.35 -16.65
CA ALA A 218 10.49 16.49 -17.71
C ALA A 218 10.51 17.23 -19.05
N LEU A 219 9.52 18.07 -19.33
CA LEU A 219 9.48 18.92 -20.52
C LEU A 219 10.61 19.95 -20.53
N GLU A 220 10.85 20.62 -19.40
CA GLU A 220 11.98 21.55 -19.22
C GLU A 220 13.33 20.86 -19.42
N LEU A 221 13.54 19.72 -18.76
CA LEU A 221 14.78 18.96 -18.86
C LEU A 221 15.02 18.43 -20.28
N ALA A 222 14.01 17.82 -20.90
CA ALA A 222 14.09 17.34 -22.28
C ALA A 222 14.38 18.48 -23.27
N GLY A 223 13.86 19.69 -23.01
CA GLY A 223 14.09 20.87 -23.84
C GLY A 223 15.54 21.36 -23.80
N ALA A 224 16.23 21.19 -22.67
CA ALA A 224 17.61 21.60 -22.47
C ALA A 224 18.65 20.59 -22.99
N LEU A 225 18.25 19.34 -23.24
CA LEU A 225 19.14 18.27 -23.69
C LEU A 225 19.27 18.21 -25.23
N PRO A 226 20.43 17.79 -25.77
CA PRO A 226 20.65 17.70 -27.21
C PRO A 226 19.86 16.53 -27.82
N ASP A 227 19.57 16.63 -29.11
CA ASP A 227 18.87 15.56 -29.83
C ASP A 227 19.73 14.28 -29.85
N SER A 228 19.07 13.13 -29.78
CA SER A 228 19.69 11.79 -29.75
C SER A 228 20.75 11.61 -28.64
N ALA A 229 20.64 12.37 -27.56
CA ALA A 229 21.57 12.28 -26.43
C ALA A 229 21.60 10.87 -25.83
N ARG A 230 22.82 10.40 -25.54
CA ARG A 230 23.07 9.22 -24.72
C ARG A 230 23.06 9.64 -23.25
N LEU A 231 22.01 9.29 -22.53
CA LEU A 231 21.74 9.76 -21.18
C LEU A 231 21.98 8.66 -20.17
N HIS A 232 22.75 8.98 -19.13
CA HIS A 232 22.75 8.25 -17.87
C HIS A 232 22.05 9.13 -16.82
N LEU A 233 21.15 8.56 -16.04
CA LEU A 233 20.33 9.30 -15.10
C LEU A 233 20.59 8.81 -13.68
N VAL A 234 20.67 9.75 -12.73
CA VAL A 234 20.53 9.47 -11.30
C VAL A 234 19.45 10.37 -10.76
N SER A 235 18.48 9.79 -10.06
CA SER A 235 17.41 10.55 -9.46
C SER A 235 17.21 10.18 -8.00
N HIS A 236 16.66 11.12 -7.25
CA HIS A 236 16.27 10.92 -5.86
C HIS A 236 14.79 11.26 -5.68
N SER A 237 14.07 10.43 -4.92
CA SER A 237 12.69 10.69 -4.50
C SER A 237 11.78 11.01 -5.71
N ARG A 238 10.93 12.04 -5.61
CA ARG A 238 10.08 12.54 -6.71
C ARG A 238 10.84 12.81 -8.02
N GLY A 239 12.11 13.18 -7.97
CA GLY A 239 12.94 13.35 -9.16
C GLY A 239 12.97 12.09 -10.04
N GLY A 240 12.74 10.92 -9.44
CA GLY A 240 12.64 9.69 -10.20
C GLY A 240 11.42 9.56 -11.11
N LEU A 241 10.34 10.30 -10.83
CA LEU A 241 9.18 10.39 -11.71
C LEU A 241 9.52 11.16 -12.99
N VAL A 242 10.39 12.18 -12.88
CA VAL A 242 10.92 12.93 -14.03
C VAL A 242 11.79 12.01 -14.90
N GLY A 243 12.67 11.21 -14.28
CA GLY A 243 13.49 10.22 -14.99
C GLY A 243 12.65 9.14 -15.69
N GLU A 244 11.57 8.65 -15.06
CA GLU A 244 10.64 7.70 -15.69
C GLU A 244 9.93 8.31 -16.92
N LEU A 245 9.53 9.58 -16.85
CA LEU A 245 8.94 10.28 -17.98
C LEU A 245 9.91 10.38 -19.16
N LEU A 246 11.21 10.62 -18.92
CA LEU A 246 12.22 10.59 -19.99
C LEU A 246 12.39 9.19 -20.59
N CYS A 247 12.30 8.13 -19.78
CA CYS A 247 12.39 6.74 -20.26
C CYS A 247 11.31 6.37 -21.27
N ARG A 248 10.21 7.14 -21.35
CA ARG A 248 9.15 6.99 -22.37
C ARG A 248 9.64 7.29 -23.79
N ALA A 249 10.78 7.97 -23.96
CA ALA A 249 11.42 8.13 -25.27
C ALA A 249 11.85 6.79 -25.91
N MET A 250 12.03 5.73 -25.09
CA MET A 250 12.48 4.40 -25.52
C MET A 250 11.39 3.32 -25.42
N LEU A 251 10.12 3.74 -25.45
CA LEU A 251 8.98 2.83 -25.43
C LEU A 251 8.96 1.94 -26.68
N GLN A 252 8.54 0.68 -26.53
CA GLN A 252 8.41 -0.25 -27.66
C GLN A 252 7.22 0.12 -28.58
N SER A 253 6.15 0.65 -28.00
CA SER A 253 5.11 1.32 -28.78
C SER A 253 5.69 2.64 -29.31
N HIS A 254 5.65 2.87 -30.63
CA HIS A 254 6.37 3.98 -31.28
C HIS A 254 6.06 5.40 -30.77
N SER A 255 5.03 5.60 -29.93
CA SER A 255 4.71 6.89 -29.31
C SER A 255 5.09 6.91 -27.82
N PRO A 256 5.77 7.96 -27.32
CA PRO A 256 6.08 8.09 -25.88
C PRO A 256 4.85 8.09 -24.98
N PHE A 257 3.73 8.65 -25.45
CA PHE A 257 2.43 8.65 -24.78
C PHE A 257 1.31 8.47 -25.80
N ASP A 258 0.26 7.73 -25.46
CA ASP A 258 -0.92 7.53 -26.32
C ASP A 258 -2.14 8.34 -25.82
N GLU A 259 -3.28 8.20 -26.50
CA GLU A 259 -4.51 8.91 -26.10
C GLU A 259 -5.08 8.43 -24.76
N SER A 260 -4.82 7.18 -24.35
CA SER A 260 -5.23 6.71 -23.02
C SER A 260 -4.42 7.38 -21.91
N ASP A 261 -3.13 7.68 -22.15
CA ASP A 261 -2.34 8.46 -21.21
C ASP A 261 -2.87 9.91 -21.09
N LEU A 262 -3.29 10.51 -22.21
CA LEU A 262 -3.84 11.87 -22.22
C LEU A 262 -5.23 11.96 -21.57
N GLU A 263 -6.05 10.93 -21.72
CA GLU A 263 -7.42 10.91 -21.18
C GLU A 263 -7.45 11.12 -19.66
N LEU A 264 -6.43 10.59 -18.95
CA LEU A 264 -6.28 10.72 -17.50
C LEU A 264 -6.15 12.18 -17.02
N PHE A 265 -5.88 13.13 -17.93
CA PHE A 265 -5.71 14.56 -17.62
C PHE A 265 -6.77 15.46 -18.27
N ARG A 266 -7.86 14.91 -18.82
CA ARG A 266 -8.90 15.72 -19.49
C ARG A 266 -9.82 16.50 -18.55
N ALA A 267 -9.77 16.23 -17.26
CA ALA A 267 -10.51 17.01 -16.28
C ALA A 267 -10.13 18.52 -16.39
N PRO A 268 -11.11 19.46 -16.31
CA PRO A 268 -10.84 20.88 -16.57
C PRO A 268 -9.73 21.50 -15.70
N ASP A 269 -9.61 21.04 -14.46
CA ASP A 269 -8.61 21.43 -13.46
C ASP A 269 -7.19 20.92 -13.79
N ARG A 270 -7.05 19.96 -14.71
CA ARG A 270 -5.77 19.35 -15.13
C ARG A 270 -5.25 19.84 -16.47
N LYS A 271 -5.85 20.91 -17.03
CA LYS A 271 -5.45 21.46 -18.33
C LYS A 271 -3.94 21.74 -18.45
N ARG A 272 -3.31 22.25 -17.39
CA ARG A 272 -1.87 22.55 -17.37
C ARG A 272 -1.01 21.28 -17.56
N ASP A 273 -1.36 20.20 -16.87
CA ASP A 273 -0.68 18.91 -17.02
C ASP A 273 -0.92 18.28 -18.39
N LEU A 274 -2.16 18.36 -18.91
CA LEU A 274 -2.49 17.87 -20.24
C LEU A 274 -1.71 18.59 -21.35
N ASP A 275 -1.61 19.91 -21.27
CA ASP A 275 -0.85 20.72 -22.23
C ASP A 275 0.65 20.38 -22.15
N ALA A 276 1.21 20.23 -20.94
CA ALA A 276 2.60 19.83 -20.73
C ALA A 276 2.89 18.41 -21.24
N LEU A 277 1.99 17.45 -20.97
CA LEU A 277 2.13 16.06 -21.41
C LEU A 277 2.06 15.94 -22.93
N THR A 278 1.18 16.71 -23.56
CA THR A 278 1.07 16.79 -25.02
C THR A 278 2.34 17.35 -25.65
N ALA A 279 2.91 18.40 -25.05
CA ALA A 279 4.18 18.97 -25.51
C ALA A 279 5.35 17.99 -25.29
N LEU A 280 5.40 17.32 -24.15
CA LEU A 280 6.42 16.33 -23.83
C LEU A 280 6.36 15.13 -24.77
N ARG A 281 5.15 14.64 -25.11
CA ARG A 281 4.95 13.58 -26.11
C ARG A 281 5.64 13.91 -27.43
N LYS A 282 5.39 15.12 -27.95
CA LYS A 282 6.01 15.58 -29.19
C LYS A 282 7.53 15.68 -29.03
N LEU A 283 7.98 16.33 -27.96
CA LEU A 283 9.40 16.59 -27.74
C LEU A 283 10.20 15.29 -27.61
N LEU A 284 9.74 14.30 -26.84
CA LEU A 284 10.45 13.02 -26.70
C LEU A 284 10.50 12.24 -28.01
N ALA A 285 9.43 12.28 -28.81
CA ALA A 285 9.40 11.65 -30.14
C ALA A 285 10.41 12.29 -31.11
N ASP A 286 10.58 13.61 -31.04
CA ASP A 286 11.55 14.36 -31.86
C ASP A 286 12.99 14.14 -31.36
N LYS A 287 13.19 14.19 -30.03
CA LYS A 287 14.50 14.11 -29.38
C LYS A 287 15.16 12.74 -29.48
N LYS A 288 14.38 11.63 -29.47
CA LYS A 288 14.90 10.25 -29.59
C LYS A 288 16.06 9.93 -28.64
N PHE A 289 15.90 10.26 -27.36
CA PHE A 289 16.93 9.98 -26.35
C PHE A 289 17.24 8.49 -26.21
N ILE A 290 18.48 8.19 -25.83
CA ILE A 290 18.93 6.85 -25.49
C ILE A 290 19.32 6.85 -24.01
N ILE A 291 18.43 6.37 -23.15
CA ILE A 291 18.65 6.20 -21.73
C ILE A 291 19.36 4.86 -21.50
N GLU A 292 20.69 4.90 -21.49
CA GLU A 292 21.53 3.69 -21.39
C GLU A 292 21.64 3.17 -19.95
N ARG A 293 21.55 4.05 -18.96
CA ARG A 293 21.64 3.72 -17.52
C ARG A 293 20.74 4.62 -16.71
N TYR A 294 19.98 4.05 -15.79
CA TYR A 294 19.17 4.84 -14.86
C TYR A 294 19.24 4.26 -13.46
N VAL A 295 19.85 4.99 -12.52
CA VAL A 295 19.82 4.68 -11.10
C VAL A 295 18.77 5.53 -10.42
N ARG A 296 17.66 4.89 -10.03
CA ARG A 296 16.51 5.53 -9.41
C ARG A 296 16.50 5.26 -7.91
N VAL A 297 16.75 6.29 -7.12
CA VAL A 297 16.92 6.17 -5.67
C VAL A 297 15.67 6.66 -4.93
N ALA A 298 15.08 5.80 -4.10
CA ALA A 298 13.95 6.12 -3.22
C ALA A 298 12.74 6.78 -3.91
N CYS A 299 12.51 6.48 -5.19
CA CYS A 299 11.44 7.11 -5.95
C CYS A 299 10.07 6.55 -5.55
N PRO A 300 9.05 7.39 -5.28
CA PRO A 300 7.68 6.91 -5.05
C PRO A 300 7.02 6.55 -6.38
N ALA A 301 7.56 5.56 -7.10
CA ALA A 301 7.14 5.24 -8.46
C ALA A 301 5.72 4.67 -8.54
N ARG A 302 5.21 4.04 -7.47
CA ARG A 302 3.78 3.69 -7.27
C ARG A 302 3.00 4.69 -6.41
N GLY A 303 3.59 5.85 -6.16
CA GLY A 303 3.16 6.79 -5.12
C GLY A 303 3.52 6.33 -3.71
N THR A 304 3.39 7.21 -2.73
CA THR A 304 3.59 6.94 -1.30
C THR A 304 2.29 7.18 -0.53
N THR A 305 1.94 6.24 0.35
CA THR A 305 0.73 6.32 1.19
C THR A 305 0.77 7.50 2.16
N LEU A 306 1.98 7.99 2.47
CA LEU A 306 2.19 9.20 3.26
C LEU A 306 1.53 10.44 2.64
N ALA A 307 1.49 10.54 1.31
CA ALA A 307 0.91 11.68 0.60
C ALA A 307 -0.63 11.60 0.44
N ASP A 308 -1.27 10.51 0.88
CA ASP A 308 -2.69 10.26 0.66
C ASP A 308 -3.59 11.19 1.49
N GLY A 309 -4.06 12.29 0.87
CA GLY A 309 -5.14 13.16 1.36
C GLY A 309 -4.84 14.01 2.60
N ARG A 310 -3.70 13.84 3.27
CA ARG A 310 -3.33 14.52 4.53
C ARG A 310 -1.91 15.06 4.50
N LEU A 311 -1.73 16.12 3.70
CA LEU A 311 -0.44 16.81 3.52
C LEU A 311 0.16 17.34 4.84
N ASP A 312 -0.69 17.74 5.78
CA ASP A 312 -0.30 18.21 7.12
C ASP A 312 0.46 17.12 7.90
N ARG A 313 -0.05 15.89 7.88
CA ARG A 313 0.58 14.75 8.57
C ARG A 313 1.87 14.33 7.88
N TYR A 314 1.85 14.24 6.56
CA TYR A 314 3.03 13.95 5.75
C TYR A 314 4.18 14.91 6.05
N LEU A 315 3.91 16.21 5.96
CA LEU A 315 4.91 17.24 6.21
C LEU A 315 5.34 17.29 7.68
N SER A 316 4.46 16.94 8.62
CA SER A 316 4.84 16.77 10.02
C SER A 316 5.89 15.67 10.18
N ILE A 317 5.72 14.51 9.53
CA ILE A 317 6.72 13.44 9.54
C ILE A 317 8.04 13.91 8.96
N ILE A 318 8.03 14.62 7.82
CA ILE A 318 9.25 15.15 7.20
C ILE A 318 9.95 16.13 8.14
N VAL A 319 9.23 17.09 8.74
CA VAL A 319 9.83 18.06 9.67
C VAL A 319 10.47 17.34 10.85
N ASN A 320 9.79 16.37 11.48
CA ASN A 320 10.38 15.58 12.56
C ASN A 320 11.61 14.81 12.09
N ALA A 321 11.58 14.26 10.88
CA ALA A 321 12.71 13.51 10.36
C ALA A 321 13.94 14.40 10.18
N LEU A 322 13.76 15.57 9.56
CA LEU A 322 14.82 16.53 9.35
C LEU A 322 15.44 17.03 10.67
N GLU A 323 14.65 17.13 11.75
CA GLU A 323 15.16 17.56 13.06
C GLU A 323 16.09 16.56 13.75
N GLN A 324 15.96 15.27 13.44
CA GLN A 324 16.84 14.24 13.97
C GLN A 324 18.22 14.27 13.30
N ILE A 325 18.36 14.94 12.16
CA ILE A 325 19.64 15.11 11.47
C ILE A 325 20.47 16.19 12.21
N PRO A 326 21.65 15.85 12.77
CA PRO A 326 22.46 16.79 13.53
C PRO A 326 22.80 18.07 12.77
N GLY A 327 22.52 19.23 13.36
CA GLY A 327 22.79 20.54 12.75
C GLY A 327 21.80 20.98 11.67
N PHE A 328 20.85 20.13 11.26
CA PHE A 328 19.95 20.43 10.14
C PHE A 328 18.91 21.52 10.48
N ARG A 329 18.59 21.74 11.76
CA ARG A 329 17.74 22.87 12.21
C ARG A 329 18.29 24.26 11.85
N LEU A 330 19.57 24.36 11.51
CA LEU A 330 20.21 25.61 11.05
C LEU A 330 20.23 25.71 9.51
N ASN A 331 19.73 24.69 8.80
CA ASN A 331 19.75 24.63 7.34
C ASN A 331 18.54 25.39 6.76
N PRO A 332 18.73 26.23 5.71
CA PRO A 332 17.63 26.93 5.03
C PRO A 332 16.51 26.03 4.49
N VAL A 333 16.82 24.75 4.22
CA VAL A 333 15.84 23.73 3.82
C VAL A 333 14.85 23.46 4.94
N TYR A 334 15.32 23.34 6.20
CA TYR A 334 14.44 23.16 7.36
C TYR A 334 13.44 24.32 7.47
N ASP A 335 13.92 25.56 7.39
CA ASP A 335 13.04 26.74 7.42
C ASP A 335 12.02 26.75 6.27
N ALA A 336 12.42 26.26 5.08
CA ALA A 336 11.53 26.15 3.94
C ALA A 336 10.47 25.06 4.16
N THR A 337 10.82 23.89 4.69
CA THR A 337 9.88 22.81 5.01
C THR A 337 8.92 23.22 6.11
N SER A 338 9.41 23.91 7.14
CA SER A 338 8.57 24.53 8.17
C SER A 338 7.59 25.55 7.59
N ALA A 339 8.04 26.41 6.67
CA ALA A 339 7.16 27.37 6.00
C ALA A 339 6.08 26.68 5.17
N LEU A 340 6.44 25.62 4.44
CA LEU A 340 5.51 24.80 3.65
C LEU A 340 4.45 24.16 4.55
N LEU A 341 4.87 23.49 5.63
CA LEU A 341 3.97 22.85 6.59
C LEU A 341 2.96 23.86 7.16
N LEU A 342 3.44 25.01 7.64
CA LEU A 342 2.55 26.03 8.19
C LEU A 342 1.58 26.59 7.15
N ALA A 343 2.03 26.81 5.91
CA ALA A 343 1.17 27.31 4.85
C ALA A 343 0.09 26.28 4.46
N VAL A 344 0.47 25.01 4.31
CA VAL A 344 -0.45 23.89 4.02
C VAL A 344 -1.51 23.75 5.11
N ILE A 345 -1.09 23.74 6.38
CA ILE A 345 -2.01 23.69 7.52
C ILE A 345 -2.94 24.90 7.48
N LYS A 346 -2.39 26.12 7.42
CA LYS A 346 -3.17 27.35 7.49
C LYS A 346 -4.22 27.43 6.38
N LYS A 347 -3.83 27.14 5.14
CA LYS A 347 -4.68 27.28 3.95
C LYS A 347 -5.61 26.09 3.73
N ARG A 348 -5.50 25.01 4.50
CA ARG A 348 -6.21 23.73 4.24
C ARG A 348 -5.95 23.25 2.82
N THR A 349 -4.68 23.32 2.42
CA THR A 349 -4.27 23.00 1.06
C THR A 349 -4.65 21.56 0.72
N VAL A 350 -5.34 21.40 -0.41
CA VAL A 350 -5.59 20.08 -1.00
C VAL A 350 -4.45 19.71 -1.95
N PRO A 351 -4.15 18.41 -2.15
CA PRO A 351 -3.02 17.99 -2.98
C PRO A 351 -2.96 18.64 -4.36
N GLU A 352 -4.09 18.82 -5.02
CA GLU A 352 -4.22 19.36 -6.38
C GLU A 352 -3.66 20.79 -6.53
N GLU A 353 -3.61 21.57 -5.45
CA GLU A 353 -3.04 22.92 -5.45
C GLU A 353 -1.49 22.92 -5.51
N LEU A 354 -0.86 21.80 -5.16
CA LEU A 354 0.59 21.58 -5.23
C LEU A 354 0.85 20.35 -6.11
N PRO A 355 0.77 20.48 -7.45
CA PRO A 355 0.82 19.34 -8.38
C PRO A 355 2.11 18.52 -8.25
N GLY A 356 3.15 19.11 -7.68
CA GLY A 356 4.37 18.39 -7.38
C GLY A 356 4.33 17.41 -6.22
N LEU A 357 3.48 17.67 -5.22
CA LEU A 357 3.19 16.73 -4.14
C LEU A 357 2.12 15.73 -4.58
N GLU A 358 1.07 16.20 -5.27
CA GLU A 358 -0.01 15.34 -5.76
C GLU A 358 0.51 14.21 -6.65
N ALA A 359 1.49 14.48 -7.50
CA ALA A 359 2.10 13.49 -8.38
C ALA A 359 2.80 12.31 -7.64
N GLN A 360 2.98 12.40 -6.32
CA GLN A 360 3.53 11.33 -5.47
C GLN A 360 2.42 10.52 -4.78
N MET A 361 1.15 10.85 -5.00
CA MET A 361 0.02 10.08 -4.48
C MET A 361 -0.22 8.83 -5.34
N PRO A 362 -0.51 7.67 -4.74
CA PRO A 362 -0.80 6.44 -5.48
C PRO A 362 -2.00 6.59 -6.43
N THR A 363 -2.93 7.48 -6.09
CA THR A 363 -4.14 7.75 -6.87
C THR A 363 -3.93 8.77 -7.99
N SER A 364 -2.78 9.45 -8.06
CA SER A 364 -2.52 10.54 -9.01
C SER A 364 -2.52 10.07 -10.47
N PRO A 365 -3.02 10.89 -11.42
CA PRO A 365 -3.00 10.55 -12.84
C PRO A 365 -1.61 10.20 -13.37
N LEU A 366 -0.55 10.87 -12.87
CA LEU A 366 0.82 10.58 -13.30
C LEU A 366 1.29 9.19 -12.88
N VAL A 367 1.07 8.79 -11.62
CA VAL A 367 1.44 7.44 -11.15
C VAL A 367 0.74 6.39 -12.01
N ARG A 368 -0.53 6.63 -12.39
CA ARG A 368 -1.27 5.76 -13.30
C ARG A 368 -0.61 5.66 -14.70
N VAL A 369 -0.23 6.79 -15.31
CA VAL A 369 0.49 6.79 -16.60
C VAL A 369 1.80 5.99 -16.51
N LEU A 370 2.58 6.23 -15.46
CA LEU A 370 3.90 5.63 -15.32
C LEU A 370 3.85 4.12 -15.07
N ASN A 371 2.79 3.62 -14.45
CA ASN A 371 2.63 2.19 -14.14
C ASN A 371 1.68 1.47 -15.12
N ARG A 372 1.26 2.12 -16.21
CA ARG A 372 0.32 1.52 -17.15
C ARG A 372 0.95 0.30 -17.87
N PRO A 373 0.30 -0.88 -17.80
CA PRO A 373 0.70 -2.11 -18.49
C PRO A 373 0.97 -1.97 -19.97
N GLY A 374 1.85 -2.81 -20.51
CA GLY A 374 2.07 -2.92 -21.95
C GLY A 374 2.87 -1.77 -22.54
N GLN A 375 3.20 -0.76 -21.72
CA GLN A 375 4.03 0.37 -22.10
C GLN A 375 5.51 0.10 -21.77
N ALA A 376 6.01 -1.04 -22.24
CA ALA A 376 7.37 -1.48 -21.95
C ALA A 376 8.42 -0.60 -22.65
N THR A 377 9.46 -0.22 -21.91
CA THR A 377 10.60 0.55 -22.41
C THR A 377 11.88 -0.29 -22.44
N SER A 378 12.80 0.09 -23.32
CA SER A 378 14.14 -0.50 -23.41
C SER A 378 15.19 0.24 -22.57
N ALA A 379 14.80 1.29 -21.85
CA ALA A 379 15.67 1.97 -20.90
C ALA A 379 16.08 1.04 -19.73
N ASP A 380 17.37 1.02 -19.40
CA ASP A 380 17.89 0.29 -18.24
C ASP A 380 17.33 0.85 -16.92
N LEU A 381 17.29 0.03 -15.86
CA LEU A 381 16.84 0.48 -14.54
C LEU A 381 17.54 -0.28 -13.41
N HIS A 382 18.16 0.50 -12.53
CA HIS A 382 18.65 0.11 -11.22
C HIS A 382 17.85 0.83 -10.15
N VAL A 383 17.17 0.09 -9.27
CA VAL A 383 16.41 0.64 -8.15
C VAL A 383 17.27 0.57 -6.90
N VAL A 384 17.44 1.70 -6.21
CA VAL A 384 18.05 1.74 -4.87
C VAL A 384 16.96 2.17 -3.90
N GLY A 385 16.73 1.35 -2.88
CA GLY A 385 15.76 1.61 -1.82
C GLY A 385 16.33 1.31 -0.45
N GLY A 386 15.53 1.57 0.57
CA GLY A 386 15.93 1.44 1.96
C GLY A 386 14.80 0.90 2.82
N ASP A 387 15.18 0.18 3.87
CA ASP A 387 14.34 -0.23 4.97
C ASP A 387 15.01 0.13 6.31
N LEU A 388 14.46 1.12 7.01
CA LEU A 388 14.94 1.50 8.33
C LEU A 388 14.59 0.39 9.33
N SER A 389 15.55 -0.33 9.91
CA SER A 389 15.29 -1.42 10.87
C SER A 389 16.16 -1.37 12.13
N GLY A 390 15.67 -1.91 13.24
CA GLY A 390 16.35 -1.94 14.55
C GLY A 390 16.03 -0.75 15.49
N ASP A 391 16.46 -0.88 16.75
CA ASP A 391 16.32 0.16 17.78
C ASP A 391 17.33 1.29 17.56
N THR A 392 16.83 2.49 17.27
CA THR A 392 17.63 3.66 16.87
C THR A 392 17.08 4.96 17.45
N ALA A 393 17.75 6.08 17.20
CA ALA A 393 17.22 7.43 17.46
C ALA A 393 15.92 7.72 16.68
N TRP A 394 15.61 6.93 15.65
CA TRP A 394 14.44 7.07 14.80
C TRP A 394 13.26 6.19 15.22
N SER A 395 13.41 5.38 16.27
CA SER A 395 12.41 4.37 16.68
C SER A 395 11.03 4.95 16.94
N SER A 396 10.93 6.10 17.64
CA SER A 396 9.66 6.79 17.86
C SER A 396 9.05 7.31 16.56
N LEU A 397 9.85 7.88 15.65
CA LEU A 397 9.32 8.36 14.37
C LEU A 397 8.86 7.20 13.47
N LYS A 398 9.63 6.10 13.42
CA LYS A 398 9.26 4.88 12.69
C LYS A 398 7.97 4.29 13.24
N ALA A 399 7.83 4.22 14.57
CA ALA A 399 6.60 3.75 15.21
C ALA A 399 5.40 4.62 14.80
N LEU A 400 5.57 5.95 14.80
CA LEU A 400 4.51 6.87 14.38
C LEU A 400 4.13 6.70 12.89
N VAL A 401 5.11 6.58 11.98
CA VAL A 401 4.86 6.32 10.55
C VAL A 401 4.10 5.00 10.37
N THR A 402 4.54 3.96 11.08
CA THR A 402 3.91 2.63 11.06
C THR A 402 2.46 2.68 11.56
N ASP A 403 2.23 3.41 12.64
CA ASP A 403 0.92 3.56 13.28
C ASP A 403 -0.05 4.43 12.46
N LEU A 404 0.47 5.41 11.71
CA LEU A 404 -0.33 6.29 10.85
C LEU A 404 -0.66 5.68 9.48
N TYR A 405 0.28 4.94 8.85
CA TYR A 405 0.22 4.60 7.42
C TYR A 405 0.37 3.10 7.09
N TYR A 406 0.49 2.22 8.10
CA TYR A 406 0.68 0.74 8.05
C TYR A 406 2.13 0.22 8.01
N ARG A 407 2.29 -1.05 8.42
CA ARG A 407 3.52 -1.85 8.60
C ARG A 407 4.14 -2.33 7.28
N GLU A 408 4.51 -1.42 6.38
CA GLU A 408 5.39 -1.78 5.24
C GLU A 408 6.82 -1.33 5.51
N ASP A 409 7.80 -2.06 4.98
CA ASP A 409 9.19 -1.64 4.95
C ASP A 409 9.27 -0.26 4.29
N ASN A 410 10.05 0.65 4.87
CA ASN A 410 10.11 2.04 4.42
C ASN A 410 11.38 2.76 4.89
N ASP A 411 11.69 3.87 4.24
CA ASP A 411 12.81 4.75 4.58
C ASP A 411 12.37 6.03 5.32
N LEU A 412 11.22 5.98 6.02
CA LEU A 412 10.45 7.07 6.66
C LEU A 412 9.58 7.92 5.72
N VAL A 413 9.92 8.01 4.43
CA VAL A 413 9.21 8.91 3.48
C VAL A 413 8.51 8.12 2.37
N VAL A 414 9.12 7.03 1.91
CA VAL A 414 8.59 6.18 0.86
C VAL A 414 8.62 4.73 1.34
N ASN A 415 7.48 4.06 1.21
CA ASN A 415 7.41 2.63 1.44
C ASN A 415 8.19 1.88 0.34
N THR A 416 9.07 0.97 0.75
CA THR A 416 10.01 0.24 -0.12
C THR A 416 9.31 -0.44 -1.31
N PRO A 417 8.11 -1.07 -1.16
CA PRO A 417 7.39 -1.65 -2.30
C PRO A 417 7.00 -0.65 -3.40
N SER A 418 6.79 0.63 -3.05
CA SER A 418 6.47 1.68 -4.02
C SER A 418 7.65 2.08 -4.90
N MET A 419 8.88 1.77 -4.48
CA MET A 419 10.11 2.07 -5.22
C MET A 419 10.30 1.21 -6.47
N PHE A 420 9.58 0.09 -6.56
CA PHE A 420 9.63 -0.86 -7.68
C PHE A 420 8.62 -0.58 -8.80
N GLY A 421 7.87 0.54 -8.74
CA GLY A 421 6.93 0.94 -9.79
C GLY A 421 7.58 1.51 -11.07
N GLY A 422 6.79 2.17 -11.89
CA GLY A 422 7.20 2.77 -13.16
C GLY A 422 7.00 1.84 -14.35
N ALA A 423 7.48 2.28 -15.52
CA ALA A 423 7.18 1.58 -16.77
C ALA A 423 7.83 0.19 -16.80
N GLU A 424 7.18 -0.79 -17.43
CA GLU A 424 7.78 -2.12 -17.59
C GLU A 424 9.12 -2.02 -18.34
N ARG A 425 10.11 -2.82 -17.94
CA ARG A 425 11.37 -2.92 -18.67
C ARG A 425 11.38 -4.18 -19.52
N THR A 426 11.86 -4.04 -20.76
CA THR A 426 12.11 -5.20 -21.64
C THR A 426 13.35 -5.99 -21.21
N GLY A 427 14.28 -5.34 -20.51
CA GLY A 427 15.43 -5.96 -19.86
C GLY A 427 15.19 -6.32 -18.39
N VAL A 428 16.21 -6.85 -17.74
CA VAL A 428 16.19 -7.20 -16.31
C VAL A 428 16.25 -5.92 -15.47
N ILE A 429 15.30 -5.77 -14.54
CA ILE A 429 15.37 -4.74 -13.51
C ILE A 429 16.34 -5.20 -12.42
N ARG A 430 17.28 -4.34 -12.06
CA ARG A 430 18.23 -4.60 -10.98
C ARG A 430 17.86 -3.78 -9.75
N TYR A 431 18.09 -4.31 -8.56
CA TYR A 431 17.74 -3.61 -7.32
C TYR A 431 18.68 -3.89 -6.16
N TRP A 432 18.78 -2.91 -5.26
CA TRP A 432 19.44 -3.03 -3.96
C TRP A 432 18.58 -2.34 -2.91
N ILE A 433 18.21 -3.08 -1.86
CA ILE A 433 17.52 -2.54 -0.69
C ILE A 433 18.51 -2.58 0.46
N ASP A 434 18.96 -1.41 0.90
CA ASP A 434 19.77 -1.31 2.11
C ASP A 434 18.85 -1.45 3.34
N ALA A 435 19.28 -2.18 4.36
CA ALA A 435 18.48 -2.41 5.55
C ALA A 435 19.33 -2.18 6.80
N GLY A 436 18.84 -1.36 7.72
CA GLY A 436 19.51 -1.14 9.00
C GLY A 436 19.14 0.17 9.68
N GLY A 437 19.74 0.39 10.85
CA GLY A 437 19.36 1.50 11.74
C GLY A 437 19.83 2.90 11.30
N SER A 438 20.70 2.96 10.30
CA SER A 438 21.21 4.19 9.69
C SER A 438 20.67 4.43 8.28
N VAL A 439 19.71 3.62 7.83
CA VAL A 439 19.10 3.75 6.50
C VAL A 439 17.90 4.66 6.58
N ASP A 440 17.95 5.79 5.87
CA ASP A 440 16.84 6.73 5.78
C ASP A 440 16.82 7.46 4.44
N HIS A 441 15.70 8.13 4.17
CA HIS A 441 15.45 8.80 2.89
C HIS A 441 16.51 9.83 2.46
N PHE A 442 17.27 10.40 3.40
CA PHE A 442 18.12 11.57 3.20
C PHE A 442 19.61 11.23 3.07
N HIS A 443 20.01 9.98 3.35
CA HIS A 443 21.43 9.60 3.46
C HIS A 443 21.93 8.62 2.40
N TYR A 444 21.13 8.23 1.39
CA TYR A 444 21.57 7.28 0.35
C TYR A 444 22.88 7.66 -0.37
N PHE A 445 23.13 8.95 -0.59
CA PHE A 445 24.35 9.44 -1.25
C PHE A 445 25.52 9.71 -0.30
N ARG A 446 25.29 9.62 1.02
CA ARG A 446 26.32 9.72 2.07
C ARG A 446 26.70 8.36 2.65
N ASN A 447 25.76 7.42 2.67
CA ASN A 447 26.01 6.05 3.10
C ASN A 447 27.02 5.40 2.13
N PRO A 448 28.17 4.93 2.63
CA PRO A 448 29.24 4.42 1.78
C PRO A 448 28.82 3.24 0.89
N ASP A 449 27.97 2.32 1.35
CA ASP A 449 27.57 1.15 0.56
C ASP A 449 26.67 1.56 -0.62
N THR A 450 25.57 2.26 -0.33
CA THR A 450 24.63 2.71 -1.36
C THR A 450 25.28 3.67 -2.34
N ALA A 451 26.09 4.64 -1.87
CA ALA A 451 26.81 5.57 -2.75
C ALA A 451 27.78 4.83 -3.69
N SER A 452 28.48 3.81 -3.19
CA SER A 452 29.40 3.01 -4.00
C SER A 452 28.66 2.20 -5.07
N ARG A 453 27.52 1.60 -4.73
CA ARG A 453 26.67 0.86 -5.69
C ARG A 453 26.06 1.77 -6.75
N ILE A 454 25.60 2.96 -6.36
CA ILE A 454 25.08 3.96 -7.30
C ILE A 454 26.15 4.34 -8.33
N VAL A 455 27.37 4.66 -7.88
CA VAL A 455 28.48 4.96 -8.80
C VAL A 455 28.85 3.74 -9.64
N ALA A 456 28.93 2.54 -9.05
CA ALA A 456 29.22 1.32 -9.78
C ALA A 456 28.19 1.04 -10.90
N ALA A 457 26.89 1.18 -10.64
CA ALA A 457 25.86 1.02 -11.67
C ALA A 457 26.02 2.00 -12.84
N LEU A 458 26.56 3.19 -12.58
CA LEU A 458 26.82 4.21 -13.61
C LEU A 458 28.11 4.01 -14.39
N VAL A 459 29.17 3.47 -13.78
CA VAL A 459 30.53 3.44 -14.37
C VAL A 459 31.05 2.02 -14.63
N GLN A 460 30.44 1.00 -14.03
CA GLN A 460 30.81 -0.42 -14.08
C GLN A 460 29.56 -1.29 -14.34
N PRO A 461 29.01 -1.31 -15.58
CA PRO A 461 27.74 -1.96 -15.89
C PRO A 461 27.70 -3.49 -15.63
N ASP A 462 28.88 -4.13 -15.60
CA ASP A 462 29.02 -5.58 -15.40
C ASP A 462 29.28 -5.95 -13.93
N ALA A 463 29.33 -4.97 -13.03
CA ALA A 463 29.54 -5.24 -11.60
C ALA A 463 28.29 -5.90 -11.00
N ASP A 464 28.47 -7.11 -10.44
CA ASP A 464 27.40 -7.86 -9.77
C ASP A 464 27.18 -7.36 -8.34
N VAL A 465 26.72 -6.11 -8.24
CA VAL A 465 26.46 -5.42 -6.96
C VAL A 465 24.97 -5.11 -6.74
N PHE A 466 24.10 -5.64 -7.60
CA PHE A 466 22.64 -5.54 -7.49
C PHE A 466 21.99 -6.91 -7.69
N HIS A 467 20.84 -7.12 -7.05
CA HIS A 467 20.00 -8.29 -7.28
C HIS A 467 19.18 -8.13 -8.57
N GLN A 468 18.86 -9.24 -9.22
CA GLN A 468 17.94 -9.25 -10.36
C GLN A 468 16.50 -9.46 -9.87
N LEU A 469 15.55 -8.69 -10.41
CA LEU A 469 14.14 -8.85 -10.10
C LEU A 469 13.56 -10.02 -10.91
N GLU A 470 13.32 -11.16 -10.25
CA GLU A 470 12.72 -12.33 -10.89
C GLU A 470 11.19 -12.19 -11.01
N LYS A 471 10.65 -12.44 -12.21
CA LYS A 471 9.20 -12.52 -12.43
C LYS A 471 8.69 -13.89 -11.98
N LYS A 472 8.01 -13.93 -10.82
CA LYS A 472 7.34 -15.15 -10.36
C LYS A 472 6.18 -15.51 -11.31
N PRO A 473 5.97 -16.80 -11.62
CA PRO A 473 4.80 -17.22 -12.40
C PRO A 473 3.52 -16.88 -11.63
N SER A 474 2.49 -16.42 -12.35
CA SER A 474 1.18 -16.12 -11.78
C SER A 474 0.35 -17.37 -11.48
N GLU A 475 0.61 -18.46 -12.21
CA GLU A 475 -0.13 -19.71 -12.10
C GLU A 475 0.75 -20.96 -11.94
N VAL A 476 0.17 -22.00 -11.34
CA VAL A 476 0.77 -23.34 -11.29
C VAL A 476 0.75 -23.96 -12.68
N THR A 477 1.86 -24.59 -13.07
CA THR A 477 2.01 -25.28 -14.35
C THR A 477 1.90 -26.80 -14.19
N PRO A 478 1.58 -27.56 -15.24
CA PRO A 478 1.58 -29.03 -15.21
C PRO A 478 2.89 -29.66 -14.69
N ASP A 479 4.01 -28.97 -14.85
CA ASP A 479 5.32 -29.43 -14.39
C ASP A 479 5.46 -29.38 -12.86
N ASP A 480 4.70 -28.52 -12.20
CA ASP A 480 4.70 -28.37 -10.75
C ASP A 480 4.07 -29.58 -10.06
N TYR A 481 3.01 -30.14 -10.63
CA TYR A 481 2.29 -31.30 -10.09
C TYR A 481 2.47 -32.58 -10.92
N ARG A 482 3.44 -32.61 -11.83
CA ARG A 482 3.77 -33.79 -12.63
C ARG A 482 4.14 -34.95 -11.73
N LYS A 483 3.43 -36.07 -11.89
CA LYS A 483 3.73 -37.34 -11.22
C LYS A 483 5.19 -37.74 -11.42
N ARG A 484 5.91 -38.04 -10.33
CA ARG A 484 7.37 -38.30 -10.35
C ARG A 484 7.75 -39.78 -10.51
N THR A 485 6.77 -40.67 -10.50
CA THR A 485 6.97 -42.12 -10.62
C THR A 485 5.90 -42.77 -11.49
N ALA A 486 6.23 -43.93 -12.07
CA ALA A 486 5.26 -44.76 -12.79
C ALA A 486 4.42 -45.64 -11.86
N ALA A 487 4.85 -45.83 -10.60
CA ALA A 487 4.11 -46.64 -9.63
C ALA A 487 2.74 -46.02 -9.30
N PRO A 488 1.72 -46.84 -8.98
CA PRO A 488 0.48 -46.35 -8.38
C PRO A 488 0.76 -45.55 -7.09
N GLN A 489 0.09 -44.42 -6.94
CA GLN A 489 0.22 -43.52 -5.79
C GLN A 489 -1.16 -43.08 -5.32
N PRO A 490 -1.32 -42.72 -4.03
CA PRO A 490 -2.50 -42.01 -3.55
C PRO A 490 -2.83 -40.81 -4.43
N MET A 491 -4.12 -40.55 -4.64
CA MET A 491 -4.56 -39.36 -5.37
C MET A 491 -4.91 -38.26 -4.38
N ASP A 492 -4.51 -37.02 -4.67
CA ASP A 492 -4.83 -35.87 -3.84
C ASP A 492 -5.50 -34.77 -4.65
N ILE A 493 -6.73 -34.39 -4.27
CA ILE A 493 -7.46 -33.30 -4.90
C ILE A 493 -7.23 -32.04 -4.07
N VAL A 494 -6.60 -31.03 -4.68
CA VAL A 494 -6.26 -29.78 -4.01
C VAL A 494 -7.21 -28.67 -4.44
N LEU A 495 -8.03 -28.18 -3.50
CA LEU A 495 -8.97 -27.09 -3.73
C LEU A 495 -8.43 -25.77 -3.16
N PRO A 496 -8.40 -24.69 -3.96
CA PRO A 496 -8.01 -23.38 -3.48
C PRO A 496 -9.10 -22.72 -2.62
N GLY A 497 -8.74 -21.64 -1.94
CA GLY A 497 -9.66 -20.69 -1.34
C GLY A 497 -10.32 -19.74 -2.34
N ILE A 498 -11.12 -18.81 -1.82
CA ILE A 498 -11.72 -17.73 -2.62
C ILE A 498 -10.62 -16.95 -3.34
N MET A 499 -10.82 -16.69 -4.64
CA MET A 499 -9.84 -16.04 -5.52
C MET A 499 -8.50 -16.79 -5.69
N GLY A 500 -8.42 -18.07 -5.28
CA GLY A 500 -7.22 -18.89 -5.44
C GLY A 500 -7.14 -19.66 -6.77
N SER A 501 -8.17 -19.58 -7.61
CA SER A 501 -8.15 -20.05 -9.01
C SER A 501 -7.90 -18.88 -9.97
N THR A 502 -7.06 -19.08 -10.98
CA THR A 502 -6.95 -18.16 -12.12
C THR A 502 -8.19 -18.29 -13.02
N LEU A 503 -8.69 -17.15 -13.52
CA LEU A 503 -9.89 -17.06 -14.37
C LEU A 503 -9.56 -16.40 -15.72
N LYS A 504 -10.10 -16.95 -16.79
CA LYS A 504 -10.06 -16.37 -18.14
C LYS A 504 -11.46 -16.02 -18.63
N ALA A 505 -11.58 -14.96 -19.41
CA ALA A 505 -12.81 -14.53 -20.06
C ALA A 505 -12.67 -14.65 -21.57
N GLY A 506 -13.48 -15.49 -22.21
CA GLY A 506 -13.42 -15.69 -23.67
C GLY A 506 -12.04 -16.14 -24.17
N GLY A 507 -11.30 -16.91 -23.37
CA GLY A 507 -9.94 -17.36 -23.69
C GLY A 507 -8.81 -16.45 -23.20
N ASN A 508 -9.10 -15.23 -22.75
CA ASN A 508 -8.08 -14.29 -22.27
C ASN A 508 -7.90 -14.37 -20.76
N ALA A 509 -6.66 -14.53 -20.27
CA ALA A 509 -6.36 -14.56 -18.84
C ALA A 509 -6.66 -13.20 -18.19
N VAL A 510 -7.54 -13.19 -17.18
CA VAL A 510 -7.96 -11.98 -16.47
C VAL A 510 -7.43 -11.97 -15.03
N TRP A 511 -7.82 -12.95 -14.20
CA TRP A 511 -7.39 -13.00 -12.80
C TRP A 511 -5.94 -13.49 -12.66
N MET A 512 -5.14 -12.80 -11.84
CA MET A 512 -3.67 -12.90 -11.76
C MET A 512 -2.89 -12.51 -13.03
N ASN A 513 -3.57 -11.88 -13.99
CA ASN A 513 -2.90 -11.15 -15.06
C ASN A 513 -2.85 -9.67 -14.68
N TYR A 514 -1.76 -9.24 -14.04
CA TYR A 514 -1.63 -7.87 -13.54
C TYR A 514 -1.79 -6.82 -14.64
N LEU A 515 -1.42 -7.13 -15.89
CA LEU A 515 -1.59 -6.22 -17.03
C LEU A 515 -3.07 -6.01 -17.37
N VAL A 516 -3.83 -7.09 -17.41
CA VAL A 516 -5.27 -7.05 -17.67
C VAL A 516 -6.01 -6.39 -16.51
N LEU A 517 -5.69 -6.77 -15.27
CA LEU A 517 -6.28 -6.16 -14.06
C LEU A 517 -6.00 -4.66 -14.00
N ALA A 518 -4.78 -4.23 -14.29
CA ALA A 518 -4.47 -2.81 -14.33
C ALA A 518 -5.15 -2.06 -15.47
N GLY A 519 -5.43 -2.74 -16.57
CA GLY A 519 -6.27 -2.24 -17.65
C GLY A 519 -7.78 -2.26 -17.36
N GLY A 520 -8.22 -2.47 -16.11
CA GLY A 520 -9.63 -2.53 -15.75
C GLY A 520 -10.26 -3.93 -15.79
N GLY A 521 -9.47 -4.97 -16.01
CA GLY A 521 -9.97 -6.29 -16.36
C GLY A 521 -10.78 -7.00 -15.28
N LEU A 522 -10.80 -6.50 -14.03
CA LEU A 522 -11.70 -7.07 -13.03
C LEU A 522 -13.17 -6.93 -13.47
N ALA A 523 -13.52 -5.85 -14.18
CA ALA A 523 -14.87 -5.66 -14.74
C ALA A 523 -15.21 -6.70 -15.83
N ASP A 524 -14.21 -7.29 -16.49
CA ASP A 524 -14.43 -8.40 -17.44
C ASP A 524 -14.89 -9.69 -16.73
N LEU A 525 -14.76 -9.75 -15.40
CA LEU A 525 -15.29 -10.80 -14.54
C LEU A 525 -16.66 -10.45 -13.96
N ASP A 526 -17.42 -9.54 -14.55
CA ASP A 526 -18.80 -9.29 -14.14
C ASP A 526 -19.65 -10.59 -14.14
N MET A 527 -20.69 -10.64 -13.31
CA MET A 527 -21.58 -11.80 -13.23
C MET A 527 -22.33 -12.07 -14.54
N ALA A 528 -22.56 -11.05 -15.36
CA ALA A 528 -23.17 -11.19 -16.68
C ALA A 528 -22.17 -11.63 -17.78
N ALA A 529 -20.87 -11.69 -17.48
CA ALA A 529 -19.86 -12.08 -18.45
C ALA A 529 -20.00 -13.56 -18.86
N ALA A 530 -20.06 -13.81 -20.17
CA ALA A 530 -20.11 -15.15 -20.72
C ALA A 530 -18.71 -15.79 -20.80
N ASN A 531 -18.66 -17.13 -20.79
CA ASN A 531 -17.45 -17.92 -21.03
C ASN A 531 -16.30 -17.60 -20.07
N ILE A 532 -16.63 -17.45 -18.78
CA ILE A 532 -15.62 -17.39 -17.72
C ILE A 532 -15.24 -18.81 -17.33
N GLU A 533 -13.94 -19.10 -17.39
CA GLU A 533 -13.41 -20.44 -17.14
C GLU A 533 -12.26 -20.37 -16.13
N PRO A 534 -12.28 -21.21 -15.09
CA PRO A 534 -11.12 -21.44 -14.26
C PRO A 534 -10.10 -22.31 -15.02
N TYR A 535 -8.81 -21.99 -14.93
CA TYR A 535 -7.78 -22.69 -15.73
C TYR A 535 -6.52 -23.11 -14.96
N GLY A 536 -6.32 -22.60 -13.74
CA GLY A 536 -5.17 -22.95 -12.91
C GLY A 536 -5.32 -22.47 -11.47
N LEU A 537 -4.36 -22.84 -10.62
CA LEU A 537 -4.25 -22.30 -9.25
C LEU A 537 -3.24 -21.16 -9.22
N VAL A 538 -3.44 -20.18 -8.33
CA VAL A 538 -2.49 -19.08 -8.14
C VAL A 538 -1.15 -19.61 -7.62
N ALA A 539 -0.07 -19.41 -8.37
CA ALA A 539 1.22 -20.05 -8.06
C ALA A 539 1.76 -19.62 -6.69
N ALA A 540 1.60 -18.32 -6.38
CA ALA A 540 2.10 -17.71 -5.15
C ALA A 540 1.55 -18.37 -3.87
N SER A 541 0.39 -19.04 -3.93
CA SER A 541 -0.24 -19.66 -2.76
C SER A 541 -0.17 -21.18 -2.76
N TYR A 542 -0.04 -21.83 -3.91
CA TYR A 542 -0.23 -23.28 -4.00
C TYR A 542 0.96 -24.03 -4.64
N GLN A 543 1.84 -23.35 -5.39
CA GLN A 543 2.88 -24.04 -6.17
C GLN A 543 3.79 -24.92 -5.30
N ARG A 544 4.21 -24.42 -4.13
CA ARG A 544 5.13 -25.18 -3.26
C ARG A 544 4.46 -26.43 -2.70
N LEU A 545 3.21 -26.33 -2.24
CA LEU A 545 2.44 -27.47 -1.75
C LEU A 545 2.21 -28.51 -2.84
N LEU A 546 1.81 -28.10 -4.05
CA LEU A 546 1.59 -29.02 -5.16
C LEU A 546 2.89 -29.74 -5.57
N ARG A 547 4.02 -29.03 -5.62
CA ARG A 547 5.34 -29.64 -5.88
C ARG A 547 5.72 -30.65 -4.83
N PHE A 548 5.47 -30.35 -3.56
CA PHE A 548 5.74 -31.25 -2.45
C PHE A 548 4.88 -32.51 -2.52
N LEU A 549 3.56 -32.36 -2.66
CA LEU A 549 2.63 -33.50 -2.74
C LEU A 549 2.90 -34.37 -3.97
N SER A 550 3.32 -33.78 -5.10
CA SER A 550 3.62 -34.52 -6.34
C SER A 550 4.75 -35.55 -6.20
N GLN A 551 5.57 -35.45 -5.13
CA GLN A 551 6.62 -36.43 -4.84
C GLN A 551 6.02 -37.77 -4.42
N THR A 552 4.89 -37.77 -3.71
CA THR A 552 4.29 -38.95 -3.08
C THR A 552 2.90 -39.29 -3.60
N HIS A 553 2.20 -38.34 -4.22
CA HIS A 553 0.83 -38.47 -4.68
C HIS A 553 0.70 -38.12 -6.16
N GLU A 554 -0.35 -38.65 -6.77
CA GLU A 554 -0.88 -38.09 -8.00
C GLU A 554 -1.81 -36.91 -7.65
N VAL A 555 -1.31 -35.70 -7.89
CA VAL A 555 -1.99 -34.46 -7.49
C VAL A 555 -2.92 -33.97 -8.59
N ILE A 556 -4.16 -33.67 -8.23
CA ILE A 556 -5.19 -33.08 -9.08
C ILE A 556 -5.52 -31.68 -8.53
N PRO A 557 -4.98 -30.61 -9.13
CA PRO A 557 -5.43 -29.26 -8.84
C PRO A 557 -6.88 -29.09 -9.30
N PHE A 558 -7.75 -28.53 -8.47
CA PHE A 558 -9.16 -28.27 -8.79
C PHE A 558 -9.44 -26.76 -8.82
N PRO A 559 -9.12 -26.06 -9.92
CA PRO A 559 -9.52 -24.67 -10.07
C PRO A 559 -11.03 -24.59 -10.34
N TYR A 560 -11.70 -23.66 -9.66
CA TYR A 560 -13.14 -23.41 -9.82
C TYR A 560 -13.45 -21.91 -9.90
N ASP A 561 -14.62 -21.56 -10.46
CA ASP A 561 -15.07 -20.17 -10.57
C ASP A 561 -15.59 -19.66 -9.22
N TRP A 562 -14.69 -19.02 -8.48
CA TRP A 562 -14.95 -18.51 -7.12
C TRP A 562 -15.96 -17.37 -7.05
N ARG A 563 -16.47 -16.87 -8.20
CA ARG A 563 -17.52 -15.85 -8.24
C ARG A 563 -18.92 -16.45 -8.10
N LYS A 564 -19.09 -17.69 -8.57
CA LYS A 564 -20.36 -18.41 -8.57
C LYS A 564 -20.68 -19.01 -7.20
N THR A 565 -21.85 -19.61 -7.07
CA THR A 565 -22.29 -20.27 -5.83
C THR A 565 -21.37 -21.45 -5.50
N ILE A 566 -21.17 -21.70 -4.21
CA ILE A 566 -20.38 -22.82 -3.69
C ILE A 566 -20.97 -24.15 -4.19
N THR A 567 -22.29 -24.24 -4.37
CA THR A 567 -22.94 -25.45 -4.90
C THR A 567 -22.65 -25.72 -6.38
N ASP A 568 -22.47 -24.68 -7.21
CA ASP A 568 -22.04 -24.86 -8.62
C ASP A 568 -20.63 -25.48 -8.66
N SER A 569 -19.74 -25.01 -7.79
CA SER A 569 -18.39 -25.59 -7.65
C SER A 569 -18.43 -27.01 -7.08
N ALA A 570 -19.37 -27.31 -6.17
CA ALA A 570 -19.53 -28.62 -5.56
C ALA A 570 -20.01 -29.68 -6.56
N GLU A 571 -20.87 -29.30 -7.51
CA GLU A 571 -21.31 -30.18 -8.59
C GLU A 571 -20.15 -30.58 -9.50
N HIS A 572 -19.31 -29.61 -9.89
CA HIS A 572 -18.10 -29.88 -10.68
C HIS A 572 -17.10 -30.75 -9.90
N LEU A 573 -16.93 -30.51 -8.59
CA LEU A 573 -16.07 -31.32 -7.74
C LEU A 573 -16.53 -32.79 -7.72
N ARG A 574 -17.84 -33.03 -7.60
CA ARG A 574 -18.41 -34.39 -7.61
C ARG A 574 -18.00 -35.16 -8.87
N ALA A 575 -18.04 -34.52 -10.05
CA ALA A 575 -17.64 -35.15 -11.31
C ALA A 575 -16.15 -35.50 -11.34
N VAL A 576 -15.28 -34.61 -10.86
CA VAL A 576 -13.83 -34.85 -10.77
C VAL A 576 -13.51 -35.96 -9.77
N LEU A 577 -14.18 -35.96 -8.61
CA LEU A 577 -13.99 -36.96 -7.57
C LEU A 577 -14.46 -38.35 -8.03
N GLU A 578 -15.55 -38.46 -8.78
CA GLU A 578 -16.03 -39.71 -9.36
C GLU A 578 -14.99 -40.33 -10.32
N GLN A 579 -14.36 -39.50 -11.15
CA GLN A 579 -13.28 -39.94 -12.06
C GLN A 579 -12.03 -40.36 -11.29
N ALA A 580 -11.63 -39.56 -10.29
CA ALA A 580 -10.48 -39.88 -9.44
C ALA A 580 -10.70 -41.19 -8.67
N LEU A 581 -11.89 -41.41 -8.08
CA LEU A 581 -12.21 -42.63 -7.36
C LEU A 581 -12.16 -43.86 -8.26
N SER A 582 -12.75 -43.78 -9.45
CA SER A 582 -12.73 -44.89 -10.41
C SER A 582 -11.30 -45.28 -10.81
N LYS A 583 -10.40 -44.30 -10.97
CA LYS A 583 -8.98 -44.55 -11.22
C LYS A 583 -8.26 -45.13 -10.00
N ALA A 584 -8.50 -44.56 -8.82
CA ALA A 584 -7.87 -44.97 -7.57
C ALA A 584 -8.25 -46.41 -7.17
N GLU A 585 -9.51 -46.79 -7.34
CA GLU A 585 -10.02 -48.14 -7.09
C GLU A 585 -9.34 -49.18 -7.97
N ALA A 586 -9.17 -48.89 -9.27
CA ALA A 586 -8.46 -49.77 -10.21
C ALA A 586 -6.99 -50.02 -9.80
N GLN A 587 -6.42 -49.13 -8.99
CA GLN A 587 -5.04 -49.17 -8.53
C GLN A 587 -4.91 -49.50 -7.03
N ASN A 588 -6.03 -49.76 -6.34
CA ASN A 588 -6.12 -49.93 -4.88
C ASN A 588 -5.44 -48.80 -4.09
N GLN A 589 -5.61 -47.56 -4.56
CA GLN A 589 -5.07 -46.35 -3.92
C GLN A 589 -6.19 -45.55 -3.24
N PRO A 590 -5.89 -44.81 -2.15
CA PRO A 590 -6.84 -43.88 -1.57
C PRO A 590 -6.92 -42.59 -2.38
N VAL A 591 -8.10 -41.95 -2.34
CA VAL A 591 -8.27 -40.54 -2.71
C VAL A 591 -8.27 -39.71 -1.44
N ARG A 592 -7.62 -38.55 -1.47
CA ARG A 592 -7.53 -37.56 -0.40
C ARG A 592 -7.90 -36.18 -0.94
N ILE A 593 -8.33 -35.30 -0.06
CA ILE A 593 -8.72 -33.94 -0.39
C ILE A 593 -8.00 -32.99 0.56
N VAL A 594 -7.30 -32.01 0.01
CA VAL A 594 -6.77 -30.86 0.75
C VAL A 594 -7.48 -29.62 0.25
N ALA A 595 -8.24 -28.95 1.10
CA ALA A 595 -9.01 -27.79 0.69
C ALA A 595 -8.69 -26.58 1.57
N HIS A 596 -8.34 -25.48 0.93
CA HIS A 596 -8.04 -24.23 1.58
C HIS A 596 -9.28 -23.33 1.61
N SER A 597 -9.57 -22.72 2.77
CA SER A 597 -10.59 -21.67 2.94
C SER A 597 -11.94 -22.09 2.32
N MET A 598 -12.49 -21.29 1.40
CA MET A 598 -13.74 -21.57 0.67
C MET A 598 -13.75 -22.92 -0.05
N GLY A 599 -12.61 -23.44 -0.50
CA GLY A 599 -12.53 -24.78 -1.09
C GLY A 599 -13.03 -25.87 -0.15
N GLY A 600 -12.83 -25.71 1.17
CA GLY A 600 -13.38 -26.65 2.14
C GLY A 600 -14.90 -26.58 2.24
N LEU A 601 -15.49 -25.40 2.01
CA LEU A 601 -16.95 -25.25 1.91
C LEU A 601 -17.50 -25.87 0.63
N VAL A 602 -16.74 -25.86 -0.48
CA VAL A 602 -17.11 -26.57 -1.72
C VAL A 602 -17.25 -28.08 -1.45
N VAL A 603 -16.27 -28.67 -0.75
CA VAL A 603 -16.35 -30.08 -0.32
C VAL A 603 -17.55 -30.29 0.60
N ARG A 604 -17.74 -29.43 1.61
CA ARG A 604 -18.87 -29.58 2.53
C ARG A 604 -20.23 -29.41 1.86
N ALA A 605 -20.37 -28.53 0.88
CA ALA A 605 -21.59 -28.38 0.09
C ALA A 605 -21.87 -29.65 -0.71
N MET A 606 -20.85 -30.28 -1.30
CA MET A 606 -20.98 -31.60 -1.93
C MET A 606 -21.49 -32.63 -0.91
N LEU A 607 -20.95 -32.65 0.31
CA LEU A 607 -21.36 -33.59 1.36
C LEU A 607 -22.76 -33.32 1.93
N ALA A 608 -23.32 -32.12 1.75
CA ALA A 608 -24.70 -31.83 2.13
C ALA A 608 -25.72 -32.48 1.17
N ASP A 609 -25.31 -32.79 -0.06
CA ASP A 609 -26.15 -33.45 -1.07
C ASP A 609 -26.15 -34.99 -0.90
N PRO A 610 -27.30 -35.68 -1.06
CA PRO A 610 -27.38 -37.14 -0.92
C PRO A 610 -26.46 -37.94 -1.86
N ASP A 611 -26.20 -37.48 -3.08
CA ASP A 611 -25.28 -38.16 -4.00
C ASP A 611 -23.83 -37.91 -3.61
N GLY A 612 -23.50 -36.71 -3.15
CA GLY A 612 -22.18 -36.43 -2.56
C GLY A 612 -21.91 -37.29 -1.32
N GLN A 613 -22.91 -37.55 -0.47
CA GLN A 613 -22.78 -38.48 0.66
C GLN A 613 -22.54 -39.94 0.23
N LYS A 614 -23.12 -40.39 -0.89
CA LYS A 614 -22.83 -41.71 -1.45
C LYS A 614 -21.38 -41.77 -1.94
N LEU A 615 -20.92 -40.72 -2.60
CA LEU A 615 -19.55 -40.60 -3.10
C LEU A 615 -18.52 -40.59 -1.96
N TRP A 616 -18.81 -39.85 -0.87
CA TRP A 616 -17.99 -39.86 0.33
C TRP A 616 -17.89 -41.23 0.98
N ARG A 617 -19.01 -41.97 1.09
CA ARG A 617 -19.02 -43.34 1.61
C ARG A 617 -18.18 -44.28 0.75
N ARG A 618 -18.24 -44.14 -0.58
CA ARG A 618 -17.39 -44.88 -1.52
C ARG A 618 -15.91 -44.57 -1.31
N MET A 619 -15.55 -43.29 -1.22
CA MET A 619 -14.18 -42.85 -0.90
C MET A 619 -13.69 -43.44 0.43
N CYS A 620 -14.51 -43.36 1.48
CA CYS A 620 -14.17 -43.83 2.82
C CYS A 620 -14.14 -45.36 2.99
N ALA A 621 -14.57 -46.13 1.98
CA ALA A 621 -14.37 -47.57 1.95
C ALA A 621 -12.87 -47.92 1.95
N ASN A 622 -12.02 -47.02 1.45
CA ASN A 622 -10.58 -47.09 1.64
C ASN A 622 -10.19 -46.42 2.98
N PRO A 623 -9.49 -47.11 3.90
CA PRO A 623 -9.11 -46.55 5.20
C PRO A 623 -8.15 -45.36 5.11
N GLY A 624 -7.47 -45.17 3.95
CA GLY A 624 -6.55 -44.06 3.69
C GLY A 624 -7.21 -42.77 3.20
N ALA A 625 -8.54 -42.75 3.02
CA ALA A 625 -9.29 -41.57 2.61
C ALA A 625 -9.24 -40.47 3.66
N ARG A 626 -8.95 -39.23 3.25
CA ARG A 626 -8.84 -38.07 4.16
C ARG A 626 -9.40 -36.81 3.52
N PHE A 627 -9.92 -35.91 4.36
CA PHE A 627 -10.26 -34.54 3.99
C PHE A 627 -9.62 -33.57 4.98
N ILE A 628 -8.67 -32.77 4.51
CA ILE A 628 -7.96 -31.75 5.30
C ILE A 628 -8.52 -30.37 4.93
N MET A 629 -8.98 -29.65 5.95
CA MET A 629 -9.48 -28.28 5.86
C MET A 629 -8.43 -27.31 6.36
N LEU A 630 -7.83 -26.52 5.47
CA LEU A 630 -6.92 -25.43 5.84
C LEU A 630 -7.75 -24.17 6.04
N GLY A 631 -7.99 -23.77 7.29
CA GLY A 631 -8.68 -22.52 7.64
C GLY A 631 -10.10 -22.41 7.08
N THR A 632 -10.84 -23.51 6.89
CA THR A 632 -12.17 -23.46 6.27
C THR A 632 -13.16 -22.65 7.13
N PRO A 633 -13.84 -21.63 6.57
CA PRO A 633 -14.78 -20.78 7.32
C PRO A 633 -16.16 -21.45 7.47
N ASN A 634 -16.25 -22.52 8.26
CA ASN A 634 -17.49 -23.30 8.43
C ASN A 634 -18.69 -22.48 8.92
N GLY A 635 -18.44 -21.39 9.65
CA GLY A 635 -19.43 -20.43 10.10
C GLY A 635 -19.40 -19.08 9.36
N GLY A 636 -18.70 -18.97 8.24
CA GLY A 636 -18.45 -17.70 7.56
C GLY A 636 -17.44 -16.81 8.29
N SER A 637 -17.25 -15.59 7.78
CA SER A 637 -16.21 -14.66 8.21
C SER A 637 -16.67 -13.21 8.22
N HIS A 638 -16.51 -12.52 9.36
CA HIS A 638 -16.76 -11.08 9.45
C HIS A 638 -15.75 -10.23 8.65
N ALA A 639 -14.61 -10.82 8.25
CA ALA A 639 -13.68 -10.13 7.36
C ALA A 639 -14.35 -9.82 6.01
N ILE A 640 -15.26 -10.69 5.53
CA ILE A 640 -16.06 -10.46 4.31
C ILE A 640 -16.99 -9.28 4.49
N ALA A 641 -17.66 -9.16 5.65
CA ALA A 641 -18.48 -7.99 5.94
C ALA A 641 -17.64 -6.69 5.93
N GLY A 642 -16.44 -6.74 6.49
CA GLY A 642 -15.45 -5.66 6.39
C GLY A 642 -15.06 -5.34 4.94
N THR A 643 -14.85 -6.36 4.10
CA THR A 643 -14.58 -6.17 2.66
C THR A 643 -15.70 -5.41 1.96
N LEU A 644 -16.96 -5.81 2.18
CA LEU A 644 -18.12 -5.23 1.48
C LEU A 644 -18.40 -3.77 1.87
N ILE A 645 -18.00 -3.33 3.06
CA ILE A 645 -18.04 -1.90 3.45
C ILE A 645 -16.76 -1.13 3.09
N GLY A 646 -15.83 -1.78 2.37
CA GLY A 646 -14.61 -1.16 1.85
C GLY A 646 -13.46 -1.05 2.84
N ARG A 647 -13.41 -1.91 3.87
CA ARG A 647 -12.40 -1.90 4.93
C ARG A 647 -11.28 -2.93 4.74
N ASP A 648 -11.23 -3.60 3.58
CA ASP A 648 -10.28 -4.67 3.29
C ASP A 648 -9.07 -4.21 2.46
N ALA A 649 -7.88 -4.75 2.77
CA ALA A 649 -6.63 -4.38 2.13
C ALA A 649 -6.47 -4.93 0.69
N LEU A 650 -7.13 -6.05 0.34
CA LEU A 650 -7.03 -6.63 -1.00
C LEU A 650 -7.73 -5.75 -2.04
N VAL A 651 -8.95 -5.27 -1.74
CA VAL A 651 -9.70 -4.38 -2.63
C VAL A 651 -8.93 -3.07 -2.84
N LYS A 652 -8.22 -2.59 -1.82
CA LYS A 652 -7.32 -1.43 -1.95
C LYS A 652 -6.16 -1.71 -2.89
N LYS A 653 -5.48 -2.84 -2.75
CA LYS A 653 -4.42 -3.25 -3.67
C LYS A 653 -4.91 -3.40 -5.11
N LEU A 654 -6.13 -3.90 -5.31
CA LEU A 654 -6.76 -3.96 -6.63
C LEU A 654 -7.06 -2.55 -7.19
N ALA A 655 -7.55 -1.63 -6.36
CA ALA A 655 -7.80 -0.25 -6.78
C ALA A 655 -6.51 0.54 -7.10
N LEU A 656 -5.40 0.21 -6.44
CA LEU A 656 -4.09 0.76 -6.78
C LEU A 656 -3.55 0.21 -8.11
N LEU A 657 -4.01 -0.97 -8.51
CA LEU A 657 -3.63 -1.61 -9.76
C LEU A 657 -4.52 -1.14 -10.93
N ASP A 658 -5.83 -1.06 -10.73
CA ASP A 658 -6.82 -0.71 -11.76
C ASP A 658 -6.79 0.78 -12.13
N PHE A 659 -6.43 1.07 -13.38
CA PHE A 659 -6.33 2.43 -13.90
C PHE A 659 -7.62 2.98 -14.51
N LYS A 660 -8.65 2.15 -14.68
CA LYS A 660 -9.93 2.52 -15.31
C LYS A 660 -11.05 2.76 -14.31
N HIS A 661 -11.10 1.99 -13.23
CA HIS A 661 -12.22 1.97 -12.30
C HIS A 661 -11.88 2.62 -10.97
N SER A 662 -12.88 3.24 -10.33
CA SER A 662 -12.72 3.73 -8.96
C SER A 662 -12.78 2.58 -7.96
N TYR A 663 -12.36 2.84 -6.72
CA TYR A 663 -12.52 1.89 -5.62
C TYR A 663 -13.98 1.47 -5.42
N GLY A 664 -14.92 2.40 -5.59
CA GLY A 664 -16.36 2.13 -5.47
C GLY A 664 -16.88 1.21 -6.57
N ASP A 665 -16.39 1.37 -7.81
CA ASP A 665 -16.75 0.53 -8.94
C ASP A 665 -16.27 -0.91 -8.74
N LEU A 666 -15.01 -1.08 -8.31
CA LEU A 666 -14.43 -2.39 -7.99
C LEU A 666 -15.19 -3.09 -6.87
N LEU A 667 -15.52 -2.33 -5.81
CA LEU A 667 -16.30 -2.87 -4.70
C LEU A 667 -17.70 -3.29 -5.19
N ASN A 668 -18.34 -2.50 -6.05
CA ASN A 668 -19.62 -2.87 -6.65
C ASN A 668 -19.53 -4.18 -7.44
N THR A 669 -18.50 -4.37 -8.27
CA THR A 669 -18.29 -5.66 -8.96
C THR A 669 -18.16 -6.81 -7.96
N ILE A 670 -17.31 -6.67 -6.93
CA ILE A 670 -17.07 -7.71 -5.92
C ILE A 670 -18.35 -8.04 -5.14
N THR A 671 -19.19 -7.04 -4.82
CA THR A 671 -20.44 -7.24 -4.07
C THR A 671 -21.51 -8.04 -4.82
N ARG A 672 -21.33 -8.29 -6.13
CA ARG A 672 -22.24 -9.11 -6.93
C ARG A 672 -21.83 -10.58 -7.01
N PHE A 673 -20.64 -10.94 -6.54
CA PHE A 673 -20.16 -12.31 -6.59
C PHE A 673 -20.84 -13.16 -5.50
N PHE A 674 -21.63 -14.15 -5.91
CA PHE A 674 -22.32 -15.07 -4.99
C PHE A 674 -21.34 -15.77 -4.04
N GLY A 675 -20.20 -16.25 -4.55
CA GLY A 675 -19.18 -16.90 -3.73
C GLY A 675 -18.61 -16.00 -2.62
N VAL A 676 -18.59 -14.67 -2.81
CA VAL A 676 -18.20 -13.72 -1.75
C VAL A 676 -19.31 -13.63 -0.70
N LEU A 677 -20.56 -13.45 -1.12
CA LEU A 677 -21.71 -13.30 -0.21
C LEU A 677 -21.96 -14.57 0.62
N GLU A 678 -21.72 -15.76 0.05
CA GLU A 678 -21.87 -17.05 0.74
C GLU A 678 -20.83 -17.31 1.85
N LEU A 679 -19.80 -16.46 1.96
CA LEU A 679 -18.83 -16.47 3.06
C LEU A 679 -19.21 -15.56 4.24
N LEU A 680 -20.35 -14.86 4.16
CA LEU A 680 -20.81 -13.99 5.24
C LEU A 680 -21.02 -14.74 6.56
N PRO A 681 -20.76 -14.08 7.71
CA PRO A 681 -20.82 -14.73 9.01
C PRO A 681 -22.26 -15.12 9.37
N HIS A 682 -22.45 -16.33 9.91
CA HIS A 682 -23.77 -16.81 10.33
C HIS A 682 -24.23 -16.30 11.71
N LYS A 683 -23.33 -15.68 12.48
CA LYS A 683 -23.54 -15.12 13.81
C LYS A 683 -22.79 -13.81 13.91
N GLY A 684 -23.35 -12.85 14.62
CA GLY A 684 -22.78 -11.53 14.90
C GLY A 684 -23.82 -10.67 15.61
N THR A 685 -23.44 -9.45 15.99
CA THR A 685 -24.39 -8.45 16.52
C THR A 685 -25.42 -8.07 15.46
N LEU A 686 -24.99 -7.98 14.19
CA LEU A 686 -25.85 -7.73 13.03
C LEU A 686 -25.98 -9.01 12.19
N ASP A 687 -27.19 -9.29 11.70
CA ASP A 687 -27.39 -10.36 10.71
C ASP A 687 -27.03 -9.82 9.32
N THR A 688 -25.84 -10.17 8.83
CA THR A 688 -25.32 -9.70 7.53
C THR A 688 -26.03 -10.32 6.33
N TYR A 689 -26.97 -11.25 6.52
CA TYR A 689 -27.83 -11.75 5.46
C TYR A 689 -29.16 -10.97 5.36
N GLU A 690 -29.42 -10.03 6.28
CA GLU A 690 -30.58 -9.12 6.20
C GLU A 690 -30.21 -7.80 5.52
N PRO A 691 -30.95 -7.35 4.47
CA PRO A 691 -30.72 -6.06 3.83
C PRO A 691 -30.76 -4.87 4.80
N ASP A 692 -31.65 -4.91 5.80
CA ASP A 692 -31.83 -3.85 6.79
C ASP A 692 -30.56 -3.63 7.64
N SER A 693 -29.79 -4.69 7.91
CA SER A 693 -28.50 -4.57 8.61
C SER A 693 -27.50 -3.73 7.83
N TRP A 694 -27.44 -3.91 6.50
CA TRP A 694 -26.56 -3.14 5.63
C TRP A 694 -27.01 -1.68 5.51
N GLN A 695 -28.32 -1.43 5.42
CA GLN A 695 -28.85 -0.08 5.41
C GLN A 695 -28.53 0.65 6.72
N ALA A 696 -28.69 -0.03 7.86
CA ALA A 696 -28.34 0.53 9.17
C ALA A 696 -26.85 0.88 9.26
N LEU A 697 -25.96 0.02 8.74
CA LEU A 697 -24.52 0.31 8.65
C LEU A 697 -24.25 1.53 7.75
N GLN A 698 -24.85 1.60 6.56
CA GLN A 698 -24.59 2.66 5.60
C GLN A 698 -25.03 4.04 6.11
N GLN A 699 -26.16 4.11 6.82
CA GLN A 699 -26.64 5.35 7.46
C GLN A 699 -25.66 5.91 8.50
N GLN A 700 -24.87 5.05 9.15
CA GLN A 700 -23.93 5.43 10.20
C GLN A 700 -22.48 5.57 9.71
N ASP A 701 -22.20 5.25 8.44
CA ASP A 701 -20.86 5.16 7.84
C ASP A 701 -20.75 5.99 6.55
N LEU A 702 -21.25 7.23 6.59
CA LEU A 702 -21.37 8.17 5.46
C LEU A 702 -20.00 8.57 4.87
N ALA A 703 -19.90 8.59 3.54
CA ALA A 703 -18.65 8.78 2.78
C ALA A 703 -17.78 9.99 3.19
N GLY A 704 -18.41 11.13 3.51
CA GLY A 704 -17.71 12.37 3.90
C GLY A 704 -17.36 12.46 5.39
N GLN A 705 -17.73 11.47 6.19
CA GLN A 705 -17.51 11.44 7.64
C GLN A 705 -16.57 10.31 8.07
N ARG A 706 -16.21 9.40 7.16
CA ARG A 706 -15.31 8.30 7.45
C ARG A 706 -13.89 8.82 7.78
N GLY A 707 -13.38 8.41 8.95
CA GLY A 707 -12.08 8.85 9.49
C GLY A 707 -11.32 7.75 10.21
N ILE A 708 -10.22 8.10 10.87
CA ILE A 708 -9.40 7.18 11.70
C ILE A 708 -10.14 6.95 13.03
N GLY A 709 -11.20 6.14 12.99
CA GLY A 709 -11.94 5.72 14.18
C GLY A 709 -11.37 4.45 14.82
N LYS A 710 -11.96 4.06 15.96
CA LYS A 710 -11.62 2.88 16.79
C LYS A 710 -11.86 1.51 16.13
N SER A 711 -11.52 1.35 14.85
CA SER A 711 -11.52 0.03 14.25
C SER A 711 -10.28 -0.72 14.71
N GLN A 712 -10.47 -1.89 15.32
CA GLN A 712 -9.34 -2.76 15.65
C GLN A 712 -8.75 -3.36 14.37
N VAL A 713 -9.50 -3.43 13.27
CA VAL A 713 -8.97 -3.82 11.96
C VAL A 713 -8.39 -2.58 11.28
N ALA A 714 -7.24 -2.73 10.64
CA ALA A 714 -6.51 -1.71 9.88
C ALA A 714 -7.40 -0.97 8.84
N THR A 715 -8.02 0.17 9.18
CA THR A 715 -8.97 0.89 8.28
C THR A 715 -8.68 2.38 8.04
N SER A 716 -7.42 2.81 8.03
CA SER A 716 -7.03 4.24 7.95
C SER A 716 -7.26 4.94 6.60
N GLN A 717 -7.97 4.34 5.63
CA GLN A 717 -8.19 4.95 4.29
C GLN A 717 -9.59 4.65 3.72
N SER A 718 -10.63 4.81 4.52
CA SER A 718 -11.99 4.90 3.97
C SER A 718 -12.31 6.39 3.84
N ALA A 719 -11.87 7.08 2.79
CA ALA A 719 -12.23 8.49 2.60
C ALA A 719 -12.95 8.67 1.26
N GLY A 720 -14.15 9.25 1.30
CA GLY A 720 -14.78 9.90 0.14
C GLY A 720 -15.68 9.07 -0.79
N PHE A 721 -15.84 7.75 -0.61
CA PHE A 721 -16.73 6.95 -1.47
C PHE A 721 -17.91 6.33 -0.71
N ALA A 722 -19.09 6.30 -1.36
CA ALA A 722 -20.23 5.53 -0.90
C ALA A 722 -20.04 4.06 -1.32
N TRP A 723 -20.15 3.15 -0.36
CA TRP A 723 -20.08 1.71 -0.64
C TRP A 723 -21.46 1.17 -1.05
N PRO A 724 -21.51 0.21 -1.99
CA PRO A 724 -22.75 -0.31 -2.55
C PRO A 724 -23.44 -1.29 -1.58
N LEU A 725 -24.77 -1.27 -1.55
CA LEU A 725 -25.54 -2.25 -0.80
C LEU A 725 -25.56 -3.60 -1.56
N PRO A 726 -25.35 -4.73 -0.86
CA PRO A 726 -25.58 -6.05 -1.44
C PRO A 726 -27.03 -6.21 -1.90
N ASP A 727 -27.23 -7.01 -2.95
CA ASP A 727 -28.56 -7.31 -3.46
C ASP A 727 -29.35 -8.24 -2.51
N ALA A 728 -30.64 -7.96 -2.31
CA ALA A 728 -31.48 -8.69 -1.36
C ALA A 728 -31.71 -10.16 -1.78
N ASP A 729 -31.90 -10.42 -3.07
CA ASP A 729 -32.11 -11.78 -3.57
C ASP A 729 -30.82 -12.59 -3.48
N GLN A 730 -29.67 -11.96 -3.77
CA GLN A 730 -28.36 -12.60 -3.59
C GLN A 730 -28.06 -12.91 -2.11
N LEU A 731 -28.43 -12.02 -1.17
CA LEU A 731 -28.31 -12.29 0.26
C LEU A 731 -29.22 -13.44 0.72
N ALA A 732 -30.45 -13.51 0.21
CA ALA A 732 -31.38 -14.59 0.51
C ALA A 732 -30.84 -15.94 0.01
N GLU A 733 -30.29 -15.97 -1.21
CA GLU A 733 -29.65 -17.18 -1.75
C GLU A 733 -28.41 -17.57 -0.92
N ALA A 734 -27.56 -16.60 -0.56
CA ALA A 734 -26.40 -16.87 0.28
C ALA A 734 -26.80 -17.45 1.65
N ARG A 735 -27.90 -16.96 2.25
CA ARG A 735 -28.46 -17.52 3.49
C ARG A 735 -28.88 -18.98 3.30
N ARG A 736 -29.55 -19.30 2.18
CA ARG A 736 -29.98 -20.66 1.86
C ARG A 736 -28.80 -21.62 1.75
N ILE A 737 -27.72 -21.21 1.10
CA ILE A 737 -26.49 -22.01 0.97
C ILE A 737 -25.81 -22.19 2.33
N ARG A 738 -25.75 -21.14 3.15
CA ARG A 738 -25.26 -21.25 4.53
C ARG A 738 -26.07 -22.27 5.34
N ASP A 739 -27.39 -22.27 5.20
CA ASP A 739 -28.25 -23.22 5.91
C ASP A 739 -28.05 -24.66 5.41
N LEU A 740 -27.86 -24.84 4.10
CA LEU A 740 -27.46 -26.12 3.52
C LEU A 740 -26.13 -26.63 4.11
N LEU A 741 -25.10 -25.77 4.18
CA LEU A 741 -23.79 -26.12 4.73
C LEU A 741 -23.85 -26.57 6.20
N ARG A 742 -24.85 -26.12 6.98
CA ARG A 742 -25.06 -26.61 8.35
C ARG A 742 -25.54 -28.06 8.42
N THR A 743 -26.14 -28.57 7.35
CA THR A 743 -26.59 -29.97 7.24
C THR A 743 -25.49 -30.92 6.78
N SER A 744 -24.36 -30.38 6.31
CA SER A 744 -23.22 -31.15 5.84
C SER A 744 -22.60 -31.97 6.99
N PRO A 745 -22.44 -33.29 6.83
CA PRO A 745 -21.91 -34.15 7.88
C PRO A 745 -20.43 -33.83 8.18
N ILE A 746 -20.05 -33.99 9.44
CA ILE A 746 -18.67 -33.92 9.91
C ILE A 746 -18.23 -35.32 10.36
N ASP A 747 -17.14 -35.82 9.79
CA ASP A 747 -16.59 -37.15 10.06
C ASP A 747 -15.23 -37.02 10.78
N PRO A 748 -15.19 -37.12 12.13
CA PRO A 748 -13.96 -36.93 12.91
C PRO A 748 -12.90 -38.03 12.72
N ASP A 749 -13.23 -39.13 12.03
CA ASP A 749 -12.29 -40.21 11.73
C ASP A 749 -11.59 -40.03 10.37
N ARG A 750 -12.06 -39.07 9.57
CA ARG A 750 -11.59 -38.84 8.20
C ARG A 750 -11.29 -37.37 7.90
N MET A 751 -11.84 -36.45 8.68
CA MET A 751 -11.66 -35.01 8.53
C MET A 751 -10.67 -34.45 9.54
N ILE A 752 -9.82 -33.54 9.08
CA ILE A 752 -8.82 -32.83 9.88
C ILE A 752 -8.99 -31.34 9.63
N TYR A 753 -8.84 -30.53 10.68
CA TYR A 753 -8.82 -29.07 10.56
C TYR A 753 -7.43 -28.54 10.87
N VAL A 754 -6.94 -27.62 10.05
CA VAL A 754 -5.68 -26.89 10.27
C VAL A 754 -6.03 -25.42 10.40
N ALA A 755 -5.87 -24.88 11.60
CA ALA A 755 -6.17 -23.50 11.96
C ALA A 755 -4.91 -22.64 11.88
N GLY A 756 -5.00 -21.47 11.22
CA GLY A 756 -3.95 -20.46 11.27
C GLY A 756 -4.02 -19.60 12.52
N CYS A 757 -3.02 -18.73 12.68
CA CYS A 757 -2.90 -17.78 13.78
C CYS A 757 -2.58 -16.38 13.24
N ALA A 758 -3.23 -15.35 13.78
CA ALA A 758 -2.93 -13.96 13.50
C ALA A 758 -3.29 -13.06 14.69
N ASP A 759 -2.61 -11.92 14.80
CA ASP A 759 -2.84 -10.91 15.85
C ASP A 759 -4.27 -10.30 15.85
N ALA A 760 -5.03 -10.46 14.76
CA ALA A 760 -6.29 -9.78 14.55
C ALA A 760 -7.20 -10.50 13.54
N THR A 761 -8.26 -11.12 14.02
CA THR A 761 -9.29 -11.76 13.23
C THR A 761 -10.63 -11.12 13.50
N ALA A 762 -11.33 -10.64 12.47
CA ALA A 762 -12.64 -10.02 12.62
C ALA A 762 -13.66 -11.03 13.18
N ILE A 763 -14.26 -10.69 14.32
CA ILE A 763 -15.23 -11.54 15.03
C ILE A 763 -16.64 -10.95 15.07
N ASP A 764 -16.80 -9.66 14.80
CA ASP A 764 -18.11 -8.99 14.79
C ASP A 764 -18.06 -7.66 14.02
N ILE A 765 -19.24 -7.17 13.62
CA ILE A 765 -19.46 -5.80 13.14
C ILE A 765 -20.65 -5.19 13.89
N ASN A 766 -20.44 -4.01 14.47
CA ASN A 766 -21.47 -3.34 15.25
C ASN A 766 -21.50 -1.82 15.01
N ILE A 767 -22.56 -1.21 15.52
CA ILE A 767 -22.78 0.24 15.53
C ILE A 767 -22.64 0.70 16.98
N ASP A 768 -21.61 1.49 17.27
CA ASP A 768 -21.44 2.18 18.54
C ASP A 768 -22.16 3.54 18.47
N PRO A 769 -23.35 3.69 19.11
CA PRO A 769 -24.10 4.94 19.07
C PRO A 769 -23.41 6.06 19.86
N ASP A 770 -22.52 5.72 20.78
CA ASP A 770 -21.75 6.67 21.60
C ASP A 770 -20.51 7.17 20.85
N ALA A 771 -20.15 6.56 19.72
CA ALA A 771 -19.04 7.02 18.89
C ALA A 771 -19.41 8.26 18.04
N PRO A 772 -18.42 9.11 17.71
CA PRO A 772 -18.61 10.25 16.82
C PRO A 772 -19.20 9.85 15.46
N ALA A 773 -19.95 10.76 14.85
CA ALA A 773 -20.47 10.56 13.49
C ALA A 773 -19.33 10.20 12.52
N GLY A 774 -19.53 9.16 11.71
CA GLY A 774 -18.50 8.62 10.81
C GLY A 774 -17.49 7.65 11.43
N GLN A 775 -17.60 7.37 12.73
CA GLN A 775 -16.81 6.33 13.44
C GLN A 775 -17.68 5.27 14.12
N ARG A 776 -18.99 5.32 13.89
CA ARG A 776 -19.97 4.47 14.59
C ARG A 776 -19.91 3.02 14.17
N VAL A 777 -19.56 2.72 12.92
CA VAL A 777 -19.41 1.33 12.48
C VAL A 777 -18.05 0.81 12.89
N ILE A 778 -18.00 -0.21 13.74
CA ILE A 778 -16.77 -0.81 14.27
C ILE A 778 -16.68 -2.27 13.85
N VAL A 779 -15.50 -2.69 13.38
CA VAL A 779 -15.16 -4.12 13.21
C VAL A 779 -14.36 -4.57 14.42
N VAL A 780 -14.93 -5.50 15.18
CA VAL A 780 -14.32 -6.06 16.39
C VAL A 780 -13.41 -7.21 15.98
N ALA A 781 -12.23 -7.33 16.61
CA ALA A 781 -11.29 -8.39 16.30
C ALA A 781 -10.76 -9.11 17.56
N SER A 782 -10.35 -10.36 17.40
CA SER A 782 -9.64 -11.16 18.42
C SER A 782 -8.36 -11.77 17.83
N ALA A 783 -7.39 -12.12 18.67
CA ALA A 783 -6.25 -12.95 18.26
C ALA A 783 -6.62 -14.44 18.05
N ASP A 784 -7.85 -14.84 18.41
CA ASP A 784 -8.34 -16.22 18.29
C ASP A 784 -8.82 -16.55 16.87
N GLY A 785 -7.88 -16.53 15.91
CA GLY A 785 -8.16 -16.83 14.52
C GLY A 785 -6.94 -16.63 13.63
N ASP A 786 -7.14 -16.78 12.32
CA ASP A 786 -6.07 -16.71 11.31
C ASP A 786 -6.03 -15.39 10.52
N GLY A 787 -6.73 -14.37 11.01
CA GLY A 787 -6.83 -13.06 10.36
C GLY A 787 -8.08 -12.90 9.49
N ARG A 788 -8.72 -14.01 9.11
CA ARG A 788 -9.99 -14.02 8.37
C ARG A 788 -11.06 -14.82 9.10
N VAL A 789 -10.71 -15.97 9.64
CA VAL A 789 -11.64 -16.97 10.19
C VAL A 789 -11.41 -17.10 11.69
N PRO A 790 -12.39 -16.71 12.52
CA PRO A 790 -12.33 -16.95 13.96
C PRO A 790 -12.33 -18.45 14.25
N TRP A 791 -11.51 -18.92 15.19
CA TRP A 791 -11.48 -20.34 15.57
C TRP A 791 -12.86 -20.82 16.05
N ALA A 792 -13.54 -20.00 16.85
CA ALA A 792 -14.84 -20.32 17.44
C ALA A 792 -15.96 -20.58 16.41
N THR A 793 -15.87 -19.99 15.22
CA THR A 793 -16.88 -20.18 14.15
C THR A 793 -16.35 -21.00 12.98
N GLY A 794 -15.03 -21.09 12.82
CA GLY A 794 -14.36 -21.85 11.76
C GLY A 794 -14.21 -23.34 12.07
N ILE A 795 -13.91 -23.70 13.32
CA ILE A 795 -13.65 -25.10 13.72
C ILE A 795 -14.98 -25.78 14.07
N PRO A 796 -15.38 -26.85 13.36
CA PRO A 796 -16.52 -27.66 13.77
C PRO A 796 -16.27 -28.29 15.15
N PRO A 797 -17.23 -28.25 16.10
CA PRO A 797 -17.04 -28.78 17.45
C PRO A 797 -16.56 -30.24 17.48
N GLU A 798 -17.00 -31.05 16.52
CA GLU A 798 -16.65 -32.47 16.37
C GLU A 798 -15.17 -32.67 16.03
N LEU A 799 -14.50 -31.66 15.48
CA LEU A 799 -13.09 -31.70 15.06
C LEU A 799 -12.13 -31.04 16.03
N ASN A 800 -12.58 -30.60 17.21
CA ASN A 800 -11.70 -29.99 18.22
C ASN A 800 -10.50 -30.90 18.58
N ALA A 801 -10.71 -32.21 18.69
CA ALA A 801 -9.64 -33.18 18.95
C ALA A 801 -8.79 -33.55 17.71
N ARG A 802 -9.19 -33.06 16.53
CA ARG A 802 -8.55 -33.27 15.22
C ARG A 802 -8.10 -31.94 14.60
N THR A 803 -7.91 -30.92 15.42
CA THR A 803 -7.47 -29.60 14.99
C THR A 803 -5.99 -29.40 15.29
N TYR A 804 -5.25 -28.91 14.30
CA TYR A 804 -3.85 -28.53 14.41
C TYR A 804 -3.70 -27.02 14.18
N TYR A 805 -2.75 -26.39 14.85
CA TYR A 805 -2.51 -24.95 14.74
C TYR A 805 -1.19 -24.71 14.01
N VAL A 806 -1.21 -23.77 13.07
CA VAL A 806 -0.05 -23.31 12.30
C VAL A 806 0.13 -21.83 12.57
N ASP A 807 1.37 -21.41 12.83
CA ASP A 807 1.74 -20.00 12.97
C ASP A 807 1.83 -19.32 11.60
N ALA A 808 0.67 -19.18 10.95
CA ALA A 808 0.52 -18.53 9.66
C ALA A 808 -0.85 -17.87 9.54
N ALA A 809 -0.89 -16.74 8.84
CA ALA A 809 -2.14 -16.07 8.49
C ALA A 809 -2.91 -16.88 7.44
N HIS A 810 -4.21 -16.59 7.32
CA HIS A 810 -5.16 -17.34 6.51
C HIS A 810 -4.67 -17.64 5.10
N GLY A 811 -4.21 -16.61 4.36
CA GLY A 811 -3.82 -16.74 2.96
C GLY A 811 -2.57 -17.60 2.73
N ASP A 812 -1.75 -17.77 3.77
CA ASP A 812 -0.45 -18.44 3.70
C ASP A 812 -0.53 -19.92 4.11
N LEU A 813 -1.68 -20.39 4.62
CA LEU A 813 -1.86 -21.75 5.15
C LEU A 813 -1.49 -22.87 4.17
N ALA A 814 -1.59 -22.63 2.87
CA ALA A 814 -1.21 -23.58 1.82
C ALA A 814 0.25 -23.39 1.32
N ASP A 815 0.99 -22.43 1.87
CA ASP A 815 2.31 -22.00 1.40
C ASP A 815 3.35 -21.91 2.53
N VAL A 816 3.23 -22.77 3.55
CA VAL A 816 4.19 -22.91 4.67
C VAL A 816 4.99 -24.22 4.55
N PRO A 817 6.14 -24.25 3.83
CA PRO A 817 6.88 -25.47 3.55
C PRO A 817 7.25 -26.30 4.77
N GLU A 818 7.47 -25.65 5.90
CA GLU A 818 7.84 -26.26 7.18
C GLU A 818 6.73 -27.17 7.71
N THR A 819 5.48 -26.95 7.31
CA THR A 819 4.31 -27.73 7.73
C THR A 819 3.98 -28.89 6.81
N PHE A 820 4.53 -28.92 5.58
CA PHE A 820 4.14 -29.90 4.58
C PHE A 820 4.41 -31.36 4.99
N PRO A 821 5.53 -31.69 5.67
CA PRO A 821 5.71 -33.04 6.21
C PRO A 821 4.60 -33.45 7.19
N ALA A 822 4.13 -32.53 8.05
CA ALA A 822 3.05 -32.81 9.00
C ALA A 822 1.67 -32.91 8.32
N LEU A 823 1.46 -32.26 7.18
CA LEU A 823 0.25 -32.44 6.36
C LEU A 823 0.23 -33.80 5.64
N LEU A 824 1.42 -34.34 5.34
CA LEU A 824 1.59 -35.62 4.68
C LEU A 824 1.35 -36.81 5.62
N ASP A 825 1.82 -36.68 6.86
CA ASP A 825 1.63 -37.65 7.95
C ASP A 825 0.16 -37.80 8.36
#